data_AF-A0A2E8H2A0-F1
#
_entry.id   AF-A0A2E8H2A0-F1
#
_cell.length_a   1.000
_cell.length_b   1.000
_cell.length_c   1.000
_cell.angle_alpha   90.00
_cell.angle_beta   90.00
_cell.angle_gamma   90.00
#
_symmetry.space_group_name_H-M   'P 1'
#
loop_
_entity.id
_entity.type
_entity.pdbx_description
1 polymer ?
#
loop_
_entity_poly.entity_id
_entity_poly.type
_entity_poly.pdbx_seq_one_letter_code
_entity_poly.pdbx_strand_id
1 'polypeptide(L)'
;MRYRRCGLAAVAAVVAVYALSVGSAHADQMLRVGNMWDEIGNHERAGWGGNAFRFPGGFWPGNKPDGSNNQKSGSSYHGHSMAARNFTTADGETVDFAFAMATTKWGGNGGHDWVDMGGTRLVWQQEPPTVIVDGEVIPGEDVDEVDPTLVSDAMVEVTWTNFLGITSTLQAHAYVNHDFDEVIIRHYNFLNNGDVTGETPGQLSADVEGFVFLVDVWFMDRAEGGSHWGNAAEWAGDAYIEYYGGLRDVNRYEEWVNSDGASGDSLRIMYAWDGDSKLNTLDDAYDPHQVTGRLLSARYPGIALIHADQAADNTDDWPKQPVAMAVDYWNWLPTRTQNGDEEMYRHAFGDGDGDYGGHNPDLTVDSPWYEPSRWQLFEEGVLSEPDPNPVDPAKYGAVGELAVGPYDIPFNESIDVVLVYAVGGMDYQRTIDVGTQYLAGTITKSEKDAIAASYKDTLFRNIGLAQRSLSGPAGRFDIPDPPPAPDLTVTSGPGTIEIEWSDVSAATDRDTGVADFMEYRLYRAQGSYFGDMPFEVIYSGRAISYTDTDVIRGFSYYYYVTAVDDGTQNWVSPGVPVESGMHHNRTSKPAVPYREPFASGQSSLGEGDLRVVPNPWDAGDAFNKYGPAGTDDYRKIRFIHLPPVCTIKIYTEAGDLVRTIEHGGTAGLPSGDEDWDQITDFNQEVVSGVYVAVVDSDQGTDVVKFVIVK
;
A
#
# COMPACT_ATOMS: atom_id res chain seq x y z
N MET A 1 -52.32 21.43 47.32
CA MET A 1 -53.10 22.14 46.26
C MET A 1 -52.13 23.12 45.59
N ARG A 2 -51.71 22.85 44.34
CA ARG A 2 -52.12 23.58 43.10
C ARG A 2 -51.54 25.02 43.06
N TYR A 3 -50.83 25.55 42.05
CA TYR A 3 -50.57 25.16 40.66
C TYR A 3 -49.57 26.18 39.99
N ARG A 4 -48.79 25.73 38.97
CA ARG A 4 -48.09 26.43 37.85
C ARG A 4 -46.67 26.97 38.11
N ARG A 5 -45.57 26.54 37.45
CA ARG A 5 -45.12 26.26 36.04
C ARG A 5 -44.78 27.50 35.18
N CYS A 6 -43.54 27.44 34.65
CA CYS A 6 -42.88 28.12 33.53
C CYS A 6 -42.33 29.55 33.79
N GLY A 7 -41.09 29.90 33.45
CA GLY A 7 -40.00 29.20 32.76
C GLY A 7 -38.78 30.13 32.60
N LEU A 8 -37.68 29.58 32.06
CA LEU A 8 -36.38 30.18 31.72
C LEU A 8 -35.40 30.49 32.88
N ALA A 9 -34.28 29.74 32.89
CA ALA A 9 -32.90 30.15 33.20
C ALA A 9 -32.15 29.08 34.01
N ALA A 10 -31.29 28.30 33.35
CA ALA A 10 -30.14 27.55 33.87
C ALA A 10 -29.51 26.89 32.63
N VAL A 11 -28.22 26.96 32.31
CA VAL A 11 -27.05 26.85 33.18
C VAL A 11 -25.90 27.61 32.52
N ALA A 12 -25.30 28.53 33.27
CA ALA A 12 -23.93 28.98 33.07
C ALA A 12 -23.19 28.72 34.40
N ALA A 13 -21.90 28.41 34.30
CA ALA A 13 -20.93 28.18 35.37
C ALA A 13 -20.82 26.75 35.95
N VAL A 14 -20.05 25.90 35.26
CA VAL A 14 -19.01 25.08 35.89
C VAL A 14 -17.73 25.28 35.05
N VAL A 15 -16.82 26.10 35.56
CA VAL A 15 -15.46 26.30 35.04
C VAL A 15 -14.50 25.79 36.12
N ALA A 16 -13.45 25.10 35.67
CA ALA A 16 -12.30 24.59 36.42
C ALA A 16 -12.54 23.35 37.30
N VAL A 17 -12.37 22.15 36.71
CA VAL A 17 -11.24 21.21 36.91
C VAL A 17 -11.45 20.08 35.88
N TYR A 18 -10.92 20.24 34.67
CA TYR A 18 -10.69 19.16 33.69
C TYR A 18 -9.53 19.60 32.80
N ALA A 19 -8.34 19.49 33.37
CA ALA A 19 -7.10 19.37 32.62
C ALA A 19 -6.43 18.10 33.16
N LEU A 20 -5.90 17.27 32.25
CA LEU A 20 -5.27 15.95 32.44
C LEU A 20 -6.23 14.74 32.31
N SER A 21 -6.58 14.44 31.06
CA SER A 21 -6.47 13.09 30.45
C SER A 21 -6.98 13.19 29.00
N VAL A 22 -6.27 13.94 28.17
CA VAL A 22 -6.34 13.72 26.72
C VAL A 22 -5.02 13.01 26.43
N GLY A 23 -5.03 11.69 26.49
CA GLY A 23 -3.94 10.92 25.88
C GLY A 23 -3.94 11.30 24.41
N SER A 24 -2.80 11.76 23.91
CA SER A 24 -2.54 11.90 22.49
C SER A 24 -2.90 10.57 21.82
N ALA A 25 -3.94 10.56 21.00
CA ALA A 25 -4.06 9.52 19.97
C ALA A 25 -2.89 9.77 19.02
N HIS A 26 -1.83 8.98 19.14
CA HIS A 26 -0.68 9.02 18.23
C HIS A 26 -1.16 8.51 16.86
N ALA A 27 -0.92 9.29 15.80
CA ALA A 27 -1.43 8.99 14.46
C ALA A 27 -0.62 7.87 13.81
N ASP A 28 -1.29 6.96 13.09
CA ASP A 28 -0.62 5.95 12.28
C ASP A 28 0.26 6.63 11.21
N GLN A 29 1.48 6.12 11.01
CA GLN A 29 2.37 6.59 9.97
C GLN A 29 2.26 5.69 8.73
N MET A 30 2.30 6.31 7.56
CA MET A 30 2.35 5.58 6.30
C MET A 30 3.77 5.66 5.74
N LEU A 31 4.35 4.50 5.45
CA LEU A 31 5.62 4.40 4.74
C LEU A 31 5.32 4.26 3.25
N ARG A 32 5.31 5.38 2.50
CA ARG A 32 4.98 5.36 1.05
C ARG A 32 6.16 5.59 0.13
N VAL A 33 7.20 4.81 0.34
CA VAL A 33 8.40 4.81 -0.51
C VAL A 33 8.35 3.63 -1.47
N GLY A 34 8.79 3.83 -2.71
CA GLY A 34 8.79 2.75 -3.71
C GLY A 34 7.41 2.20 -4.06
N ASN A 35 7.36 1.04 -4.71
CA ASN A 35 6.15 0.35 -5.18
C ASN A 35 5.38 -0.40 -4.08
N MET A 36 5.98 -0.74 -2.95
CA MET A 36 5.30 -1.34 -1.81
C MET A 36 5.28 -0.38 -0.62
N TRP A 37 4.12 -0.23 0.01
CA TRP A 37 3.90 0.67 1.14
C TRP A 37 3.44 -0.08 2.38
N ASP A 38 3.54 0.55 3.53
CA ASP A 38 3.03 0.00 4.78
C ASP A 38 2.32 1.06 5.60
N GLU A 39 1.41 0.61 6.44
CA GLU A 39 0.74 1.43 7.44
C GLU A 39 1.16 0.91 8.80
N ILE A 40 1.95 1.69 9.53
CA ILE A 40 2.59 1.28 10.77
C ILE A 40 2.14 2.24 11.88
N GLY A 41 1.60 1.69 12.97
CA GLY A 41 1.04 2.50 14.05
C GLY A 41 0.20 1.71 15.04
N ASN A 42 -0.62 2.45 15.79
CA ASN A 42 -1.48 1.92 16.83
C ASN A 42 -2.90 1.70 16.29
N HIS A 43 -3.09 0.60 15.58
CA HIS A 43 -4.39 0.25 15.02
C HIS A 43 -5.21 -0.66 15.94
N GLU A 44 -6.52 -0.39 16.04
CA GLU A 44 -7.49 -1.10 16.93
C GLU A 44 -7.56 -2.62 16.72
N ARG A 45 -7.03 -3.15 15.61
CA ARG A 45 -7.06 -4.59 15.26
C ARG A 45 -5.70 -5.29 15.20
N ALA A 46 -4.58 -4.57 15.11
CA ALA A 46 -3.26 -5.15 14.82
C ALA A 46 -2.12 -4.43 15.55
N GLY A 47 -2.42 -3.91 16.75
CA GLY A 47 -1.63 -2.89 17.44
C GLY A 47 -0.11 -3.06 17.36
N TRP A 48 0.59 -1.96 17.12
CA TRP A 48 2.03 -1.75 17.36
C TRP A 48 3.00 -2.51 16.45
N GLY A 49 2.52 -3.18 15.40
CA GLY A 49 3.36 -3.79 14.34
C GLY A 49 2.95 -3.37 12.93
N GLY A 50 1.95 -2.50 12.81
CA GLY A 50 1.33 -2.06 11.56
C GLY A 50 0.09 -2.86 11.16
N ASN A 51 -0.66 -2.31 10.22
CA ASN A 51 -2.02 -2.71 9.87
C ASN A 51 -2.04 -3.54 8.59
N ALA A 52 -1.46 -3.01 7.52
CA ALA A 52 -1.43 -3.67 6.23
C ALA A 52 -0.27 -3.14 5.37
N PHE A 53 0.38 -4.05 4.65
CA PHE A 53 1.26 -3.68 3.54
C PHE A 53 0.45 -3.65 2.24
N ARG A 54 0.72 -2.62 1.45
CA ARG A 54 -0.01 -2.31 0.22
C ARG A 54 0.92 -2.40 -0.95
N PHE A 55 0.44 -2.99 -2.02
CA PHE A 55 1.21 -3.18 -3.25
C PHE A 55 0.38 -2.73 -4.45
N PRO A 56 0.95 -2.74 -5.65
CA PRO A 56 0.20 -2.41 -6.85
C PRO A 56 -0.60 -3.62 -7.39
N GLY A 57 -1.81 -3.38 -7.91
CA GLY A 57 -2.59 -4.36 -8.71
C GLY A 57 -3.73 -5.09 -8.00
N GLY A 58 -4.31 -4.52 -6.93
CA GLY A 58 -5.37 -5.11 -6.09
C GLY A 58 -6.54 -4.15 -5.76
N PHE A 59 -7.35 -3.69 -6.71
CA PHE A 59 -8.30 -2.59 -6.43
C PHE A 59 -9.43 -3.01 -5.47
N TRP A 60 -9.53 -2.35 -4.30
CA TRP A 60 -10.73 -2.42 -3.47
C TRP A 60 -11.65 -1.23 -3.78
N PRO A 61 -12.91 -1.43 -4.22
CA PRO A 61 -13.79 -0.34 -4.67
C PRO A 61 -14.41 0.49 -3.53
N GLY A 62 -13.74 0.56 -2.37
CA GLY A 62 -14.20 1.27 -1.17
C GLY A 62 -14.05 2.79 -1.29
N ASN A 63 -14.88 3.43 -2.10
CA ASN A 63 -14.91 4.88 -2.26
C ASN A 63 -15.15 5.59 -0.91
N LYS A 64 -14.15 6.34 -0.44
CA LYS A 64 -14.42 7.59 0.29
C LYS A 64 -14.55 8.71 -0.76
N PRO A 65 -15.54 9.63 -0.63
CA PRO A 65 -15.78 10.70 -1.60
C PRO A 65 -14.61 11.67 -1.85
N ASP A 66 -13.55 11.60 -1.04
CA ASP A 66 -12.37 12.46 -1.09
C ASP A 66 -11.15 11.80 -1.76
N GLY A 67 -11.27 10.57 -2.27
CA GLY A 67 -10.18 9.88 -2.96
C GLY A 67 -9.04 9.39 -2.04
N SER A 68 -9.15 9.56 -0.73
CA SER A 68 -8.08 9.27 0.25
C SER A 68 -7.70 7.79 0.36
N ASN A 69 -8.57 6.87 -0.06
CA ASN A 69 -8.40 5.43 0.12
C ASN A 69 -7.78 4.69 -1.09
N ASN A 70 -7.51 5.38 -2.20
CA ASN A 70 -7.21 4.76 -3.49
C ASN A 70 -5.72 4.64 -3.81
N GLN A 71 -4.83 4.90 -2.84
CA GLN A 71 -3.45 5.20 -3.21
C GLN A 71 -2.60 3.97 -3.59
N LYS A 72 -2.94 2.74 -3.14
CA LYS A 72 -2.46 1.46 -3.71
C LYS A 72 -3.47 0.34 -3.48
N SER A 73 -3.44 -0.61 -4.39
CA SER A 73 -4.46 -1.60 -4.67
C SER A 73 -3.90 -2.98 -4.27
N GLY A 74 -4.43 -3.58 -3.20
CA GLY A 74 -3.98 -4.82 -2.58
C GLY A 74 -3.52 -4.48 -1.18
N SER A 75 -4.09 -5.11 -0.14
CA SER A 75 -3.77 -4.77 1.25
C SER A 75 -3.77 -6.02 2.08
N SER A 76 -2.60 -6.64 2.23
CA SER A 76 -2.45 -7.79 3.11
C SER A 76 -2.31 -7.29 4.53
N TYR A 77 -3.24 -7.67 5.40
CA TYR A 77 -3.22 -7.25 6.79
C TYR A 77 -2.25 -8.11 7.57
N HIS A 78 -1.58 -7.54 8.55
CA HIS A 78 -0.65 -8.30 9.38
C HIS A 78 -0.79 -7.92 10.85
N GLY A 79 -0.38 -8.84 11.70
CA GLY A 79 -0.45 -8.75 13.15
C GLY A 79 0.71 -9.53 13.76
N HIS A 80 0.88 -9.39 15.07
CA HIS A 80 1.88 -10.14 15.79
C HIS A 80 1.40 -10.55 17.19
N SER A 81 2.00 -11.58 17.75
CA SER A 81 1.75 -12.00 19.12
C SER A 81 3.06 -12.42 19.78
N MET A 82 3.11 -12.30 21.10
CA MET A 82 4.27 -12.68 21.90
C MET A 82 3.84 -13.60 23.03
N ALA A 83 4.67 -14.60 23.33
CA ALA A 83 4.38 -15.55 24.38
C ALA A 83 5.63 -15.87 25.19
N ALA A 84 5.46 -16.32 26.42
CA ALA A 84 6.53 -16.82 27.28
C ALA A 84 6.02 -17.98 28.15
N ARG A 85 6.95 -18.76 28.72
CA ARG A 85 6.65 -19.82 29.70
C ARG A 85 7.20 -19.47 31.08
N ASN A 86 6.71 -20.15 32.11
CA ASN A 86 7.16 -20.00 33.50
C ASN A 86 7.21 -18.54 33.98
N PHE A 87 6.28 -17.71 33.50
CA PHE A 87 6.31 -16.27 33.66
C PHE A 87 5.83 -15.84 35.04
N THR A 88 6.50 -14.87 35.66
CA THR A 88 6.06 -14.26 36.93
C THR A 88 5.58 -12.84 36.68
N THR A 89 4.30 -12.58 36.95
CA THR A 89 3.67 -11.28 36.75
C THR A 89 4.20 -10.23 37.74
N ALA A 90 3.93 -8.95 37.48
CA ALA A 90 4.31 -7.85 38.37
C ALA A 90 3.67 -7.95 39.77
N ASP A 91 2.55 -8.66 39.90
CA ASP A 91 1.88 -8.93 41.17
C ASP A 91 2.48 -10.14 41.93
N GLY A 92 3.48 -10.82 41.34
CA GLY A 92 4.18 -11.95 41.92
C GLY A 92 3.49 -13.30 41.73
N GLU A 93 2.52 -13.39 40.81
CA GLU A 93 1.89 -14.66 40.42
C GLU A 93 2.72 -15.34 39.33
N THR A 94 3.05 -16.62 39.52
CA THR A 94 3.73 -17.41 38.49
C THR A 94 2.70 -18.23 37.71
N VAL A 95 2.75 -18.11 36.39
CA VAL A 95 1.93 -18.85 35.43
C VAL A 95 2.81 -19.69 34.51
N ASP A 96 2.31 -20.86 34.10
CA ASP A 96 3.07 -21.76 33.22
C ASP A 96 3.23 -21.18 31.81
N PHE A 97 2.23 -20.43 31.33
CA PHE A 97 2.22 -19.78 30.02
C PHE A 97 1.64 -18.37 30.14
N ALA A 98 2.20 -17.44 29.37
CA ALA A 98 1.74 -16.06 29.27
C ALA A 98 1.69 -15.66 27.79
N PHE A 99 0.61 -15.01 27.37
CA PHE A 99 0.38 -14.65 25.97
C PHE A 99 -0.12 -13.21 25.83
N ALA A 100 0.58 -12.43 24.99
CA ALA A 100 0.25 -11.07 24.58
C ALA A 100 -0.17 -11.10 23.10
N MET A 101 -1.40 -10.66 22.82
CA MET A 101 -2.02 -10.87 21.51
C MET A 101 -2.27 -9.56 20.76
N ALA A 102 -1.84 -9.48 19.51
CA ALA A 102 -2.14 -8.40 18.56
C ALA A 102 -2.33 -8.96 17.14
N THR A 103 -3.40 -9.73 16.95
CA THR A 103 -3.64 -10.55 15.74
C THR A 103 -4.66 -9.93 14.78
N THR A 104 -4.55 -10.23 13.48
CA THR A 104 -5.52 -9.85 12.44
C THR A 104 -6.88 -10.57 12.56
N LYS A 105 -7.01 -11.57 13.43
CA LYS A 105 -8.20 -12.43 13.54
C LYS A 105 -9.36 -11.78 14.31
N TRP A 106 -10.59 -12.18 13.98
CA TRP A 106 -11.81 -11.67 14.61
C TRP A 106 -11.93 -12.10 16.08
N GLY A 107 -12.24 -11.14 16.96
CA GLY A 107 -12.38 -11.40 18.41
C GLY A 107 -11.08 -11.30 19.20
N GLY A 108 -9.94 -11.02 18.53
CA GLY A 108 -8.72 -10.61 19.20
C GLY A 108 -8.92 -9.27 19.90
N ASN A 109 -8.87 -9.27 21.22
CA ASN A 109 -9.07 -8.07 22.04
C ASN A 109 -7.79 -7.20 21.97
N GLY A 110 -7.57 -6.56 20.82
CA GLY A 110 -6.41 -5.73 20.53
C GLY A 110 -6.39 -4.47 21.39
N GLY A 111 -5.36 -4.33 22.22
CA GLY A 111 -4.96 -3.03 22.77
C GLY A 111 -4.80 -2.92 24.29
N HIS A 112 -5.05 -3.98 25.08
CA HIS A 112 -4.87 -3.89 26.54
C HIS A 112 -3.52 -4.39 27.07
N ASP A 113 -2.74 -5.10 26.27
CA ASP A 113 -1.48 -5.74 26.69
C ASP A 113 -0.22 -4.93 26.36
N TRP A 114 -0.37 -3.86 25.60
CA TRP A 114 0.71 -3.15 24.94
C TRP A 114 0.69 -1.68 25.32
N VAL A 115 1.86 -1.11 25.59
CA VAL A 115 2.04 0.28 25.97
C VAL A 115 2.99 0.95 24.99
N ASP A 116 2.52 2.03 24.37
CA ASP A 116 3.33 2.91 23.53
C ASP A 116 4.48 3.54 24.32
N MET A 117 5.69 3.53 23.76
CA MET A 117 6.87 4.12 24.38
C MET A 117 7.26 5.48 23.79
N GLY A 118 6.54 6.01 22.81
CA GLY A 118 6.92 7.30 22.20
C GLY A 118 6.22 7.69 20.90
N GLY A 119 5.23 6.93 20.45
CA GLY A 119 4.57 7.09 19.17
C GLY A 119 5.33 6.43 18.02
N THR A 120 4.75 6.55 16.82
CA THR A 120 5.37 6.11 15.57
C THR A 120 6.01 7.31 14.88
N ARG A 121 7.25 7.15 14.39
CA ARG A 121 7.99 8.19 13.68
C ARG A 121 8.33 7.80 12.25
N LEU A 122 8.08 8.70 11.30
CA LEU A 122 8.52 8.58 9.91
C LEU A 122 9.81 9.39 9.72
N VAL A 123 10.89 8.68 9.39
CA VAL A 123 12.22 9.25 9.16
C VAL A 123 12.57 9.13 7.68
N TRP A 124 12.95 10.24 7.06
CA TRP A 124 13.46 10.23 5.69
C TRP A 124 14.96 10.50 5.68
N GLN A 125 15.65 9.91 4.71
CA GLN A 125 17.08 10.16 4.50
C GLN A 125 17.35 11.60 4.05
N GLN A 126 16.44 12.17 3.26
CA GLN A 126 16.53 13.51 2.70
C GLN A 126 15.14 14.14 2.61
N GLU A 127 15.10 15.47 2.48
CA GLU A 127 13.84 16.18 2.26
C GLU A 127 13.14 15.66 0.99
N PRO A 128 11.85 15.31 1.05
CA PRO A 128 11.07 14.98 -0.14
C PRO A 128 11.07 16.14 -1.15
N PRO A 129 11.07 15.86 -2.47
CA PRO A 129 11.03 16.93 -3.47
C PRO A 129 9.67 17.66 -3.45
N THR A 130 9.70 18.92 -3.83
CA THR A 130 8.49 19.74 -3.96
C THR A 130 7.80 19.47 -5.30
N VAL A 131 6.49 19.24 -5.26
CA VAL A 131 5.66 19.09 -6.46
C VAL A 131 4.68 20.24 -6.56
N ILE A 132 4.61 20.89 -7.73
CA ILE A 132 3.71 22.01 -8.01
C ILE A 132 2.90 21.68 -9.26
N VAL A 133 1.56 21.79 -9.18
CA VAL A 133 0.68 21.67 -10.35
C VAL A 133 -0.21 22.89 -10.45
N ASP A 134 -0.07 23.65 -11.54
CA ASP A 134 -0.81 24.88 -11.81
C ASP A 134 -0.66 25.92 -10.68
N GLY A 135 0.56 26.06 -10.15
CA GLY A 135 0.90 26.99 -9.06
C GLY A 135 0.46 26.52 -7.66
N GLU A 136 -0.16 25.35 -7.54
CA GLU A 136 -0.53 24.74 -6.27
C GLU A 136 0.53 23.72 -5.84
N VAL A 137 1.05 23.88 -4.62
CA VAL A 137 1.95 22.89 -4.02
C VAL A 137 1.13 21.66 -3.64
N ILE A 138 1.54 20.50 -4.16
CA ILE A 138 0.94 19.22 -3.83
C ILE A 138 1.53 18.78 -2.48
N PRO A 139 0.70 18.55 -1.44
CA PRO A 139 1.20 18.08 -0.15
C PRO A 139 1.91 16.74 -0.29
N GLY A 140 3.13 16.65 0.27
CA GLY A 140 3.87 15.41 0.45
C GLY A 140 3.43 14.65 1.71
N GLU A 141 4.24 13.68 2.12
CA GLU A 141 4.05 13.00 3.41
C GLU A 141 4.48 13.89 4.57
N ASP A 142 3.80 13.76 5.71
CA ASP A 142 4.18 14.45 6.95
C ASP A 142 5.39 13.72 7.58
N VAL A 143 6.59 14.13 7.18
CA VAL A 143 7.86 13.59 7.70
C VAL A 143 8.13 14.13 9.11
N ASP A 144 8.39 13.22 10.07
CA ASP A 144 8.70 13.60 11.46
C ASP A 144 10.16 14.04 11.62
N GLU A 145 11.07 13.38 10.90
CA GLU A 145 12.52 13.61 10.98
C GLU A 145 13.20 13.41 9.63
N VAL A 146 14.16 14.27 9.31
CA VAL A 146 15.11 14.05 8.22
C VAL A 146 16.47 13.73 8.82
N ASP A 147 16.91 12.49 8.63
CA ASP A 147 18.20 11.98 9.10
C ASP A 147 19.09 11.57 7.91
N PRO A 148 20.05 12.43 7.52
CA PRO A 148 20.99 12.12 6.46
C PRO A 148 21.87 10.90 6.71
N THR A 149 21.88 10.32 7.92
CA THR A 149 22.63 9.11 8.24
C THR A 149 21.82 7.81 8.11
N LEU A 150 20.53 7.91 7.79
CA LEU A 150 19.66 6.76 7.55
C LEU A 150 20.17 5.91 6.38
N VAL A 151 20.27 4.58 6.58
CA VAL A 151 20.77 3.63 5.56
C VAL A 151 19.74 3.29 4.48
N SER A 152 18.46 3.56 4.73
CA SER A 152 17.38 3.42 3.76
C SER A 152 16.87 4.79 3.34
N ASP A 153 16.12 4.87 2.24
CA ASP A 153 15.53 6.14 1.77
C ASP A 153 14.50 6.70 2.77
N ALA A 154 13.71 5.81 3.36
CA ALA A 154 12.87 6.11 4.51
C ALA A 154 12.78 4.93 5.47
N MET A 155 12.38 5.24 6.69
CA MET A 155 12.15 4.27 7.75
C MET A 155 10.99 4.73 8.63
N VAL A 156 10.09 3.82 8.96
CA VAL A 156 9.20 4.01 10.11
C VAL A 156 9.76 3.28 11.32
N GLU A 157 9.83 3.96 12.45
CA GLU A 157 10.15 3.33 13.73
C GLU A 157 8.97 3.42 14.71
N VAL A 158 8.72 2.33 15.42
CA VAL A 158 7.77 2.27 16.53
C VAL A 158 8.39 1.47 17.68
N THR A 159 8.20 1.97 18.90
CA THR A 159 8.66 1.30 20.12
C THR A 159 7.47 1.09 21.05
N TRP A 160 7.33 -0.11 21.58
CA TRP A 160 6.26 -0.45 22.51
C TRP A 160 6.76 -1.46 23.54
N THR A 161 6.12 -1.51 24.70
CA THR A 161 6.37 -2.56 25.69
C THR A 161 5.10 -3.34 26.01
N ASN A 162 5.26 -4.49 26.68
CA ASN A 162 4.14 -5.33 27.06
C ASN A 162 4.25 -5.85 28.49
N PHE A 163 3.20 -6.56 28.93
CA PHE A 163 3.17 -7.11 30.28
C PHE A 163 4.23 -8.20 30.55
N LEU A 164 4.89 -8.76 29.52
CA LEU A 164 6.01 -9.69 29.67
C LEU A 164 7.30 -8.96 30.10
N GLY A 165 7.33 -7.63 30.07
CA GLY A 165 8.53 -6.84 30.32
C GLY A 165 9.48 -6.77 29.12
N ILE A 166 8.98 -7.10 27.92
CA ILE A 166 9.71 -6.99 26.66
C ILE A 166 9.39 -5.63 26.04
N THR A 167 10.40 -4.78 25.92
CA THR A 167 10.35 -3.59 25.06
C THR A 167 10.77 -3.98 23.65
N SER A 168 9.86 -3.80 22.71
CA SER A 168 10.04 -4.07 21.29
C SER A 168 10.29 -2.79 20.53
N THR A 169 11.27 -2.82 19.63
CA THR A 169 11.48 -1.77 18.61
C THR A 169 11.32 -2.39 17.24
N LEU A 170 10.46 -1.82 16.40
CA LEU A 170 10.35 -2.15 14.99
C LEU A 170 10.90 -0.98 14.18
N GLN A 171 11.85 -1.28 13.29
CA GLN A 171 12.31 -0.40 12.22
C GLN A 171 11.93 -1.01 10.87
N ALA A 172 11.06 -0.35 10.12
CA ALA A 172 10.64 -0.76 8.79
C ALA A 172 11.30 0.12 7.73
N HIS A 173 12.24 -0.44 6.98
CA HIS A 173 13.05 0.23 5.96
C HIS A 173 12.44 0.04 4.58
N ALA A 174 12.35 1.12 3.80
CA ALA A 174 11.87 1.12 2.42
C ALA A 174 12.82 1.91 1.51
N TYR A 175 12.76 1.58 0.21
CA TYR A 175 13.74 2.01 -0.78
C TYR A 175 13.08 2.50 -2.07
N VAL A 176 13.75 3.43 -2.72
CA VAL A 176 13.30 4.03 -3.98
C VAL A 176 13.94 3.36 -5.19
N ASN A 177 15.05 2.67 -4.98
CA ASN A 177 15.72 1.84 -5.97
C ASN A 177 14.75 0.77 -6.49
N HIS A 178 14.49 0.77 -7.79
CA HIS A 178 13.60 -0.18 -8.46
C HIS A 178 13.86 -1.67 -8.14
N ASP A 179 15.11 -2.06 -7.87
CA ASP A 179 15.42 -3.45 -7.50
C ASP A 179 14.91 -3.83 -6.09
N PHE A 180 14.58 -2.84 -5.27
CA PHE A 180 14.15 -2.98 -3.87
C PHE A 180 12.80 -2.30 -3.57
N ASP A 181 12.15 -1.68 -4.56
CA ASP A 181 10.95 -0.87 -4.36
C ASP A 181 9.68 -1.70 -4.13
N GLU A 182 9.74 -3.02 -4.33
CA GLU A 182 8.69 -3.98 -3.99
C GLU A 182 8.98 -4.73 -2.65
N VAL A 183 9.84 -4.16 -1.80
CA VAL A 183 10.28 -4.76 -0.53
C VAL A 183 10.24 -3.75 0.63
N ILE A 184 9.85 -4.23 1.81
CA ILE A 184 10.03 -3.54 3.10
C ILE A 184 10.75 -4.49 4.04
N ILE A 185 11.91 -4.05 4.55
CA ILE A 185 12.70 -4.82 5.51
C ILE A 185 12.31 -4.38 6.91
N ARG A 186 11.84 -5.31 7.73
CA ARG A 186 11.40 -5.08 9.10
C ARG A 186 12.38 -5.69 10.08
N HIS A 187 13.04 -4.83 10.83
CA HIS A 187 13.96 -5.20 11.90
C HIS A 187 13.25 -5.05 13.25
N TYR A 188 13.08 -6.17 13.94
CA TYR A 188 12.55 -6.23 15.30
C TYR A 188 13.68 -6.49 16.29
N ASN A 189 13.77 -5.65 17.31
CA ASN A 189 14.59 -5.89 18.50
C ASN A 189 13.67 -6.13 19.70
N PHE A 190 13.93 -7.21 20.46
CA PHE A 190 13.17 -7.57 21.66
C PHE A 190 14.06 -7.49 22.89
N LEU A 191 13.98 -6.39 23.64
CA LEU A 191 14.76 -6.15 24.85
C LEU A 191 13.98 -6.56 26.10
N ASN A 192 14.52 -7.48 26.90
CA ASN A 192 14.01 -7.76 28.23
C ASN A 192 14.52 -6.71 29.22
N ASN A 193 13.82 -5.59 29.39
CA ASN A 193 14.14 -4.57 30.41
C ASN A 193 13.16 -4.58 31.60
N GLY A 194 12.17 -5.48 31.57
CA GLY A 194 11.19 -5.64 32.62
C GLY A 194 10.18 -4.50 32.76
N ASP A 195 10.10 -3.57 31.81
CA ASP A 195 9.13 -2.46 31.83
C ASP A 195 7.77 -2.92 31.33
N VAL A 196 6.74 -2.84 32.16
CA VAL A 196 5.37 -3.21 31.80
C VAL A 196 4.42 -2.00 31.70
N THR A 197 4.97 -0.78 31.85
CA THR A 197 4.17 0.45 32.01
C THR A 197 4.57 1.59 31.08
N GLY A 198 5.76 1.53 30.49
CA GLY A 198 6.36 2.58 29.68
C GLY A 198 6.75 3.87 30.41
N GLU A 199 6.57 3.94 31.73
CA GLU A 199 6.81 5.15 32.53
C GLU A 199 7.85 4.97 33.65
N THR A 200 8.36 3.74 33.88
CA THR A 200 9.16 3.43 35.10
C THR A 200 10.30 2.47 34.79
N PRO A 201 11.48 2.55 35.45
CA PRO A 201 12.49 1.49 35.32
C PRO A 201 11.94 0.14 35.82
N GLY A 202 12.17 -0.90 35.03
CA GLY A 202 11.74 -2.30 35.15
C GLY A 202 11.05 -2.74 36.45
N GLN A 203 9.75 -3.03 36.36
CA GLN A 203 8.99 -3.67 37.43
C GLN A 203 9.31 -5.16 37.57
N LEU A 204 9.75 -5.77 36.48
CA LEU A 204 10.28 -7.13 36.43
C LEU A 204 11.81 -7.08 36.36
N SER A 205 12.45 -8.16 36.82
CA SER A 205 13.92 -8.29 36.81
C SER A 205 14.39 -9.73 36.57
N ALA A 206 13.46 -10.58 36.12
CA ALA A 206 13.72 -11.97 35.81
C ALA A 206 14.04 -12.14 34.32
N ASP A 207 14.68 -13.25 33.99
CA ASP A 207 14.83 -13.71 32.62
C ASP A 207 13.44 -14.06 32.06
N VAL A 208 13.23 -13.82 30.76
CA VAL A 208 12.02 -14.26 30.06
C VAL A 208 12.32 -15.61 29.42
N GLU A 209 11.73 -16.67 29.95
CA GLU A 209 11.92 -18.03 29.45
C GLU A 209 10.94 -18.36 28.33
N GLY A 210 11.45 -19.08 27.32
CA GLY A 210 10.67 -19.56 26.19
C GLY A 210 9.89 -18.49 25.43
N PHE A 211 10.47 -17.30 25.26
CA PHE A 211 9.91 -16.23 24.46
C PHE A 211 9.66 -16.67 23.01
N VAL A 212 8.44 -16.46 22.51
CA VAL A 212 8.04 -16.72 21.13
C VAL A 212 7.48 -15.44 20.54
N PHE A 213 7.86 -15.15 19.30
CA PHE A 213 7.27 -14.09 18.49
C PHE A 213 6.57 -14.71 17.28
N LEU A 214 5.28 -14.47 17.16
CA LEU A 214 4.42 -14.95 16.08
C LEU A 214 4.03 -13.75 15.22
N VAL A 215 4.14 -13.87 13.91
CA VAL A 215 3.58 -12.94 12.94
C VAL A 215 2.48 -13.65 12.18
N ASP A 216 1.34 -12.99 12.04
CA ASP A 216 0.22 -13.45 11.22
C ASP A 216 -0.04 -12.47 10.08
N VAL A 217 -0.32 -12.99 8.89
CA VAL A 217 -0.59 -12.21 7.68
C VAL A 217 -1.83 -12.75 6.99
N TRP A 218 -2.84 -11.91 6.91
CA TRP A 218 -3.99 -12.13 6.07
C TRP A 218 -3.72 -11.63 4.66
N PHE A 219 -3.41 -12.55 3.75
CA PHE A 219 -3.11 -12.21 2.36
C PHE A 219 -4.37 -11.82 1.59
N MET A 220 -4.27 -10.70 0.86
CA MET A 220 -5.35 -10.09 0.07
C MET A 220 -4.96 -9.95 -1.41
N ASP A 221 -4.30 -10.97 -1.95
CA ASP A 221 -3.83 -11.08 -3.33
C ASP A 221 -4.98 -11.06 -4.37
N ARG A 222 -6.15 -11.59 -4.00
CA ARG A 222 -7.34 -11.72 -4.87
C ARG A 222 -8.39 -10.61 -4.75
N ALA A 223 -8.10 -9.55 -3.99
CA ALA A 223 -9.09 -8.53 -3.62
C ALA A 223 -9.68 -7.81 -4.86
N GLU A 224 -8.90 -7.66 -5.93
CA GLU A 224 -9.36 -7.05 -7.16
C GLU A 224 -10.34 -7.93 -7.92
N GLY A 225 -10.01 -9.21 -8.11
CA GLY A 225 -10.80 -10.11 -8.93
C GLY A 225 -12.09 -10.57 -8.26
N GLY A 226 -12.09 -10.79 -6.95
CA GLY A 226 -13.28 -11.30 -6.30
C GLY A 226 -14.49 -10.34 -6.30
N SER A 227 -14.27 -9.02 -6.41
CA SER A 227 -15.32 -8.01 -6.62
C SER A 227 -15.97 -8.12 -8.00
N HIS A 228 -15.24 -8.64 -9.00
CA HIS A 228 -15.76 -8.90 -10.34
C HIS A 228 -16.52 -10.23 -10.45
N TRP A 229 -16.20 -11.21 -9.59
CA TRP A 229 -16.82 -12.54 -9.57
C TRP A 229 -17.95 -12.71 -8.55
N GLY A 230 -18.35 -11.64 -7.85
CA GLY A 230 -19.57 -11.60 -7.02
C GLY A 230 -19.42 -12.22 -5.63
N ASN A 231 -18.35 -11.87 -4.92
CA ASN A 231 -18.01 -12.28 -3.53
C ASN A 231 -17.78 -13.79 -3.31
N ALA A 232 -18.09 -14.65 -4.29
CA ALA A 232 -17.88 -16.09 -4.16
C ALA A 232 -16.40 -16.49 -4.21
N ALA A 233 -15.53 -15.63 -4.75
CA ALA A 233 -14.08 -15.78 -4.82
C ALA A 233 -13.31 -15.01 -3.72
N GLU A 234 -13.83 -13.88 -3.20
CA GLU A 234 -13.11 -13.08 -2.19
C GLU A 234 -12.96 -13.78 -0.82
N TRP A 235 -13.93 -14.61 -0.43
CA TRP A 235 -14.12 -15.04 0.96
C TRP A 235 -13.78 -16.52 1.23
N ALA A 236 -13.48 -17.33 0.22
CA ALA A 236 -12.95 -18.71 0.35
C ALA A 236 -12.76 -19.39 -1.02
N GLY A 237 -11.74 -20.25 -1.14
CA GLY A 237 -11.73 -21.36 -2.11
C GLY A 237 -10.60 -21.41 -3.14
N ASP A 238 -9.81 -20.33 -3.27
CA ASP A 238 -8.82 -20.14 -4.34
C ASP A 238 -7.50 -19.45 -3.92
N ALA A 239 -7.36 -18.88 -2.72
CA ALA A 239 -6.06 -18.40 -2.25
C ALA A 239 -5.25 -19.56 -1.68
N TYR A 240 -4.08 -19.77 -2.25
CA TYR A 240 -3.12 -20.79 -1.84
C TYR A 240 -1.97 -20.11 -1.13
N ILE A 241 -1.62 -20.59 0.07
CA ILE A 241 -0.43 -20.17 0.81
C ILE A 241 0.61 -21.29 0.69
N GLU A 242 1.77 -20.94 0.16
CA GLU A 242 2.90 -21.85 -0.04
C GLU A 242 4.09 -21.44 0.82
N TYR A 243 4.95 -22.42 1.05
CA TYR A 243 6.24 -22.19 1.70
C TYR A 243 7.39 -22.66 0.82
N TYR A 244 8.39 -21.80 0.69
CA TYR A 244 9.66 -22.09 0.06
C TYR A 244 10.78 -21.95 1.11
N GLY A 245 11.59 -23.00 1.28
CA GLY A 245 12.68 -23.05 2.25
C GLY A 245 12.84 -24.40 2.92
N GLY A 246 14.03 -24.68 3.45
CA GLY A 246 14.39 -25.98 4.03
C GLY A 246 13.74 -26.26 5.39
N LEU A 247 12.44 -26.56 5.43
CA LEU A 247 11.82 -27.15 6.64
C LEU A 247 11.90 -28.69 6.67
N ARG A 248 12.44 -29.33 5.63
CA ARG A 248 12.59 -30.79 5.57
C ARG A 248 13.78 -31.26 6.39
N ASP A 249 13.47 -31.97 7.49
CA ASP A 249 14.42 -32.57 8.42
C ASP A 249 15.38 -31.52 9.01
N VAL A 250 15.09 -31.00 10.20
CA VAL A 250 16.04 -30.19 11.00
C VAL A 250 17.38 -30.93 11.20
N ASN A 251 17.37 -32.26 11.00
CA ASN A 251 18.53 -33.17 11.04
C ASN A 251 19.28 -33.33 9.69
N ARG A 252 18.85 -32.69 8.58
CA ARG A 252 19.50 -32.74 7.25
C ARG A 252 19.82 -31.35 6.67
N TYR A 253 19.82 -30.33 7.50
CA TYR A 253 20.09 -28.94 7.12
C TYR A 253 21.45 -28.76 6.41
N GLU A 254 22.48 -29.54 6.79
CA GLU A 254 23.84 -29.46 6.21
C GLU A 254 23.92 -29.78 4.70
N GLU A 255 22.93 -30.46 4.11
CA GLU A 255 22.95 -30.82 2.68
C GLU A 255 22.46 -29.70 1.73
N TRP A 256 21.73 -28.68 2.24
CA TRP A 256 21.03 -27.67 1.41
C TRP A 256 21.67 -26.27 1.42
N VAL A 257 22.55 -25.97 2.39
CA VAL A 257 23.22 -24.66 2.56
C VAL A 257 24.33 -24.40 1.52
N ASN A 258 24.60 -25.36 0.61
CA ASN A 258 25.68 -25.26 -0.39
C ASN A 258 25.19 -24.82 -1.79
N SER A 259 24.12 -24.05 -1.92
CA SER A 259 23.83 -23.38 -3.20
C SER A 259 24.58 -22.05 -3.28
N ASP A 260 25.17 -21.80 -4.45
CA ASP A 260 26.11 -20.76 -4.83
C ASP A 260 25.50 -19.34 -4.91
N GLY A 261 24.48 -19.04 -4.11
CA GLY A 261 23.77 -17.75 -4.11
C GLY A 261 22.94 -17.51 -5.38
N ALA A 262 22.87 -18.47 -6.30
CA ALA A 262 22.14 -18.38 -7.56
C ALA A 262 20.84 -19.23 -7.59
N SER A 263 20.67 -20.20 -6.69
CA SER A 263 19.38 -20.86 -6.44
C SER A 263 18.90 -20.55 -5.02
N GLY A 264 17.66 -20.06 -4.89
CA GLY A 264 17.06 -19.54 -3.65
C GLY A 264 16.89 -20.54 -2.50
N ASP A 265 17.59 -21.68 -2.50
CA ASP A 265 17.28 -22.86 -1.67
C ASP A 265 17.53 -22.70 -0.16
N SER A 266 17.89 -21.50 0.31
CA SER A 266 17.97 -21.13 1.75
C SER A 266 16.96 -20.05 2.19
N LEU A 267 16.18 -19.49 1.26
CA LEU A 267 15.18 -18.47 1.58
C LEU A 267 14.02 -19.11 2.35
N ARG A 268 13.57 -18.48 3.44
CA ARG A 268 12.48 -18.96 4.32
C ARG A 268 11.23 -18.13 4.05
N ILE A 269 10.54 -18.41 2.95
CA ILE A 269 9.46 -17.56 2.37
C ILE A 269 8.09 -18.22 2.53
N MET A 270 7.15 -17.52 3.12
CA MET A 270 5.72 -17.81 3.04
C MET A 270 5.05 -16.81 2.09
N TYR A 271 4.28 -17.29 1.11
CA TYR A 271 3.63 -16.42 0.12
C TYR A 271 2.26 -16.93 -0.29
N ALA A 272 1.41 -16.03 -0.78
CA ALA A 272 0.08 -16.34 -1.28
C ALA A 272 -0.03 -16.14 -2.79
N TRP A 273 -0.98 -16.82 -3.41
CA TRP A 273 -1.38 -16.62 -4.80
C TRP A 273 -2.81 -17.09 -5.08
N ASP A 274 -3.42 -16.50 -6.12
CA ASP A 274 -4.77 -16.78 -6.56
C ASP A 274 -4.82 -17.92 -7.57
N GLY A 275 -5.29 -19.09 -7.12
CA GLY A 275 -5.42 -20.30 -7.92
C GLY A 275 -6.86 -20.61 -8.32
N ASP A 276 -7.08 -21.84 -8.79
CA ASP A 276 -8.38 -22.26 -9.32
C ASP A 276 -9.34 -22.58 -8.15
N SER A 277 -10.49 -21.92 -8.12
CA SER A 277 -11.53 -22.14 -7.11
C SER A 277 -12.21 -23.48 -7.33
N LYS A 278 -12.25 -24.30 -6.29
CA LYS A 278 -13.00 -25.57 -6.32
C LYS A 278 -14.52 -25.37 -6.18
N LEU A 279 -14.99 -24.14 -5.94
CA LEU A 279 -16.39 -23.81 -5.78
C LEU A 279 -17.14 -23.64 -7.11
N ASN A 280 -16.41 -23.55 -8.23
CA ASN A 280 -16.99 -23.46 -9.56
C ASN A 280 -16.17 -24.27 -10.58
N THR A 281 -16.61 -24.27 -11.85
CA THR A 281 -15.93 -25.01 -12.94
C THR A 281 -15.31 -24.07 -13.98
N LEU A 282 -15.27 -22.77 -13.67
CA LEU A 282 -14.65 -21.76 -14.51
C LEU A 282 -13.14 -21.76 -14.23
N ASP A 283 -12.38 -21.18 -15.15
CA ASP A 283 -10.97 -20.91 -14.90
C ASP A 283 -10.87 -19.52 -14.29
N ASP A 284 -10.78 -19.47 -12.96
CA ASP A 284 -10.66 -18.24 -12.19
C ASP A 284 -9.28 -18.03 -11.60
N ALA A 285 -8.32 -18.94 -11.82
CA ALA A 285 -6.94 -18.71 -11.44
C ALA A 285 -6.40 -17.39 -12.03
N TYR A 286 -5.86 -16.53 -11.15
CA TYR A 286 -5.40 -15.17 -11.42
C TYR A 286 -6.50 -14.19 -11.86
N ASP A 287 -7.76 -14.53 -11.60
CA ASP A 287 -8.97 -13.76 -11.84
C ASP A 287 -9.02 -13.06 -13.22
N PRO A 288 -9.08 -13.80 -14.35
CA PRO A 288 -9.20 -13.20 -15.67
C PRO A 288 -10.51 -12.41 -15.81
N HIS A 289 -10.43 -11.11 -16.03
CA HIS A 289 -11.60 -10.25 -16.17
C HIS A 289 -12.46 -10.65 -17.37
N GLN A 290 -13.75 -10.92 -17.17
CA GLN A 290 -14.65 -11.50 -18.19
C GLN A 290 -14.81 -10.67 -19.48
N VAL A 291 -14.71 -9.34 -19.39
CA VAL A 291 -14.84 -8.41 -20.54
C VAL A 291 -13.50 -8.03 -21.17
N THR A 292 -12.53 -7.58 -20.37
CA THR A 292 -11.24 -7.08 -20.87
C THR A 292 -10.18 -8.16 -21.02
N GLY A 293 -10.34 -9.30 -20.34
CA GLY A 293 -9.40 -10.41 -20.29
C GLY A 293 -8.28 -10.23 -19.27
N ARG A 294 -7.98 -9.01 -18.82
CA ARG A 294 -6.87 -8.69 -17.90
C ARG A 294 -6.89 -9.61 -16.67
N LEU A 295 -5.75 -10.17 -16.31
CA LEU A 295 -5.58 -10.93 -15.07
C LEU A 295 -5.57 -9.97 -13.88
N LEU A 296 -6.46 -10.17 -12.92
CA LEU A 296 -6.70 -9.23 -11.81
C LEU A 296 -5.91 -9.60 -10.54
N SER A 297 -5.47 -10.84 -10.41
CA SER A 297 -4.86 -11.36 -9.17
C SER A 297 -3.53 -12.05 -9.45
N ALA A 298 -2.74 -11.49 -10.38
CA ALA A 298 -1.47 -12.05 -10.87
C ALA A 298 -0.23 -11.62 -10.06
N ARG A 299 -0.40 -11.40 -8.76
CA ARG A 299 0.65 -10.98 -7.82
C ARG A 299 0.89 -12.06 -6.77
N TYR A 300 2.10 -12.09 -6.24
CA TYR A 300 2.58 -13.02 -5.21
C TYR A 300 3.06 -12.21 -4.01
N PRO A 301 2.20 -11.82 -3.07
CA PRO A 301 2.65 -11.24 -1.80
C PRO A 301 3.25 -12.31 -0.90
N GLY A 302 4.31 -11.96 -0.17
CA GLY A 302 4.95 -12.88 0.74
C GLY A 302 5.69 -12.20 1.88
N ILE A 303 6.01 -13.00 2.89
CA ILE A 303 6.91 -12.66 3.98
C ILE A 303 8.06 -13.67 4.03
N ALA A 304 9.25 -13.22 4.41
CA ALA A 304 10.40 -14.10 4.60
C ALA A 304 11.17 -13.80 5.87
N LEU A 305 11.64 -14.85 6.55
CA LEU A 305 12.61 -14.72 7.63
C LEU A 305 14.02 -14.73 7.03
N ILE A 306 14.73 -13.60 7.15
CA ILE A 306 16.09 -13.49 6.62
C ILE A 306 17.16 -13.48 7.72
N HIS A 307 16.79 -13.16 8.96
CA HIS A 307 17.66 -13.24 10.12
C HIS A 307 16.86 -13.53 11.40
N ALA A 308 17.35 -14.40 12.26
CA ALA A 308 16.94 -14.50 13.65
C ALA A 308 18.17 -14.83 14.49
N ASP A 309 18.43 -14.10 15.57
CA ASP A 309 19.55 -14.42 16.45
C ASP A 309 19.45 -15.85 16.99
N GLN A 310 20.58 -16.51 17.22
CA GLN A 310 20.60 -17.84 17.82
C GLN A 310 20.34 -17.80 19.34
N ALA A 311 20.82 -16.76 20.01
CA ALA A 311 20.59 -16.48 21.42
C ALA A 311 20.92 -15.01 21.71
N ALA A 312 20.55 -14.51 22.88
CA ALA A 312 20.84 -13.12 23.25
C ALA A 312 22.34 -12.78 23.29
N ASP A 313 23.21 -13.79 23.49
CA ASP A 313 24.67 -13.65 23.45
C ASP A 313 25.31 -14.16 22.13
N ASN A 314 24.48 -14.54 21.15
CA ASN A 314 24.93 -15.03 19.84
C ASN A 314 24.02 -14.51 18.71
N THR A 315 24.52 -13.48 18.01
CA THR A 315 23.82 -12.78 16.93
C THR A 315 24.00 -13.42 15.55
N ASP A 316 24.56 -14.62 15.45
CA ASP A 316 24.58 -15.35 14.18
C ASP A 316 23.15 -15.76 13.80
N ASP A 317 22.81 -15.74 12.49
CA ASP A 317 21.49 -16.19 12.03
C ASP A 317 21.26 -17.65 12.44
N TRP A 318 20.08 -17.92 13.00
CA TRP A 318 19.69 -19.23 13.46
C TRP A 318 18.99 -20.00 12.33
N PRO A 319 19.71 -20.92 11.67
CA PRO A 319 19.15 -21.67 10.54
C PRO A 319 17.90 -22.51 10.86
N LYS A 320 17.66 -22.79 12.15
CA LYS A 320 16.54 -23.63 12.60
C LYS A 320 15.23 -22.88 12.78
N GLN A 321 15.23 -21.56 12.56
CA GLN A 321 14.04 -20.73 12.51
C GLN A 321 13.51 -20.64 11.08
N PRO A 322 12.20 -20.42 10.85
CA PRO A 322 11.15 -20.36 11.87
C PRO A 322 10.82 -21.74 12.44
N VAL A 323 10.33 -21.77 13.67
CA VAL A 323 9.89 -23.02 14.35
C VAL A 323 8.54 -23.52 13.88
N ALA A 324 7.70 -22.62 13.39
CA ALA A 324 6.43 -22.99 12.77
C ALA A 324 6.11 -22.03 11.63
N MET A 325 5.49 -22.60 10.60
CA MET A 325 4.58 -21.84 9.76
C MET A 325 3.29 -22.63 9.59
N ALA A 326 2.19 -21.91 9.59
CA ALA A 326 0.86 -22.51 9.50
C ALA A 326 -0.02 -21.70 8.57
N VAL A 327 -0.95 -22.39 7.92
CA VAL A 327 -2.13 -21.74 7.35
C VAL A 327 -3.23 -21.87 8.36
N ASP A 328 -3.68 -20.76 8.91
CA ASP A 328 -4.87 -20.73 9.73
C ASP A 328 -6.06 -20.25 8.91
N TYR A 329 -7.05 -21.12 8.79
CA TYR A 329 -8.34 -20.75 8.25
C TYR A 329 -9.23 -20.12 9.32
N TRP A 330 -9.03 -20.42 10.61
CA TRP A 330 -9.90 -20.02 11.71
C TRP A 330 -9.89 -18.51 11.98
N ASN A 331 -11.06 -17.89 11.83
CA ASN A 331 -11.33 -16.52 12.28
C ASN A 331 -11.63 -16.40 13.79
N TRP A 332 -11.52 -17.48 14.58
CA TRP A 332 -11.94 -17.51 15.98
C TRP A 332 -10.80 -18.02 16.87
N LEU A 333 -10.28 -17.14 17.73
CA LEU A 333 -9.24 -17.47 18.69
C LEU A 333 -9.84 -17.97 20.02
N PRO A 334 -9.09 -18.79 20.79
CA PRO A 334 -9.45 -19.19 22.14
C PRO A 334 -9.71 -17.98 23.05
N THR A 335 -10.68 -18.11 23.97
CA THR A 335 -10.91 -17.07 24.99
C THR A 335 -9.75 -17.03 26.00
N ARG A 336 -9.24 -15.82 26.26
CA ARG A 336 -8.14 -15.56 27.20
C ARG A 336 -8.48 -16.04 28.63
N THR A 337 -7.99 -17.23 28.94
CA THR A 337 -8.10 -17.97 30.21
C THR A 337 -6.78 -18.71 30.40
N GLN A 338 -6.46 -19.24 31.59
CA GLN A 338 -5.23 -20.04 31.78
C GLN A 338 -5.10 -21.18 30.75
N ASN A 339 -6.23 -21.80 30.39
CA ASN A 339 -6.28 -22.82 29.33
C ASN A 339 -6.04 -22.21 27.94
N GLY A 340 -6.48 -20.98 27.70
CA GLY A 340 -6.31 -20.26 26.43
C GLY A 340 -4.89 -19.74 26.21
N ASP A 341 -4.17 -19.30 27.25
CA ASP A 341 -2.77 -18.86 27.11
C ASP A 341 -1.85 -20.04 26.78
N GLU A 342 -2.09 -21.21 27.39
CA GLU A 342 -1.42 -22.47 27.03
C GLU A 342 -1.73 -22.89 25.59
N GLU A 343 -3.01 -22.85 25.18
CA GLU A 343 -3.45 -23.17 23.82
C GLU A 343 -2.79 -22.25 22.78
N MET A 344 -2.69 -20.95 23.06
CA MET A 344 -2.04 -19.99 22.16
C MET A 344 -0.52 -20.14 22.10
N TYR A 345 0.13 -20.42 23.23
CA TYR A 345 1.57 -20.72 23.24
C TYR A 345 1.86 -21.97 22.41
N ARG A 346 1.05 -23.02 22.59
CA ARG A 346 1.13 -24.27 21.82
C ARG A 346 0.79 -24.08 20.34
N HIS A 347 -0.16 -23.21 20.02
CA HIS A 347 -0.54 -22.85 18.66
C HIS A 347 0.63 -22.24 17.87
N ALA A 348 1.50 -21.45 18.51
CA ALA A 348 2.70 -20.92 17.87
C ALA A 348 3.71 -22.00 17.44
N PHE A 349 3.51 -23.25 17.87
CA PHE A 349 4.24 -24.44 17.43
C PHE A 349 3.37 -25.43 16.64
N GLY A 350 2.15 -25.02 16.27
CA GLY A 350 1.18 -25.82 15.52
C GLY A 350 0.63 -27.03 16.27
N ASP A 351 0.17 -26.89 17.52
CA ASP A 351 -0.44 -27.98 18.31
C ASP A 351 -1.96 -27.74 18.54
N GLY A 352 -2.67 -27.25 17.52
CA GLY A 352 -4.01 -26.66 17.64
C GLY A 352 -5.23 -27.60 17.63
N ASP A 353 -5.07 -28.91 17.52
CA ASP A 353 -6.23 -29.82 17.64
C ASP A 353 -5.78 -31.20 18.15
N GLY A 354 -6.23 -31.58 19.35
CA GLY A 354 -5.81 -32.77 20.10
C GLY A 354 -6.10 -34.13 19.45
N ASP A 355 -6.29 -34.19 18.13
CA ASP A 355 -6.60 -35.39 17.35
C ASP A 355 -5.53 -35.72 16.28
N TYR A 356 -4.56 -34.85 16.01
CA TYR A 356 -3.40 -35.17 15.17
C TYR A 356 -2.13 -35.17 16.00
N GLY A 357 -1.87 -36.32 16.62
CA GLY A 357 -0.79 -36.48 17.59
C GLY A 357 0.57 -36.04 17.08
N GLY A 358 1.19 -35.13 17.83
CA GLY A 358 2.60 -35.28 18.20
C GLY A 358 3.49 -34.05 18.07
N HIS A 359 3.20 -32.92 18.71
CA HIS A 359 4.21 -31.86 18.85
C HIS A 359 4.28 -31.38 20.30
N ASN A 360 5.45 -31.52 20.92
CA ASN A 360 5.63 -31.21 22.34
C ASN A 360 6.42 -29.90 22.47
N PRO A 361 5.84 -28.80 22.99
CA PRO A 361 6.57 -27.55 23.26
C PRO A 361 7.68 -27.71 24.31
N ASP A 362 7.73 -28.84 25.02
CA ASP A 362 8.82 -29.20 25.92
C ASP A 362 10.06 -29.73 25.19
N LEU A 363 10.00 -29.94 23.86
CA LEU A 363 11.15 -30.31 23.03
C LEU A 363 11.79 -29.03 22.49
N THR A 364 13.07 -28.82 22.78
CA THR A 364 13.88 -27.78 22.14
C THR A 364 13.98 -28.04 20.64
N VAL A 365 14.12 -27.00 19.81
CA VAL A 365 14.39 -27.13 18.35
C VAL A 365 15.67 -27.94 18.05
N ASP A 366 16.55 -28.09 19.05
CA ASP A 366 17.74 -28.97 19.01
C ASP A 366 17.46 -30.44 19.29
N SER A 367 16.23 -30.80 19.67
CA SER A 367 15.85 -32.18 19.92
C SER A 367 15.82 -32.95 18.59
N PRO A 368 16.43 -34.14 18.49
CA PRO A 368 16.34 -34.97 17.29
C PRO A 368 14.92 -35.49 17.03
N TRP A 369 13.99 -35.25 17.97
CA TRP A 369 12.57 -35.59 17.89
C TRP A 369 11.68 -34.37 17.63
N TYR A 370 12.27 -33.18 17.42
CA TYR A 370 11.54 -31.97 17.08
C TYR A 370 11.21 -31.95 15.58
N GLU A 371 9.94 -31.87 15.25
CA GLU A 371 9.43 -31.69 13.89
C GLU A 371 8.70 -30.34 13.83
N PRO A 372 9.15 -29.36 13.02
CA PRO A 372 8.44 -28.10 12.81
C PRO A 372 7.03 -28.36 12.28
N SER A 373 6.03 -27.67 12.82
CA SER A 373 4.65 -27.84 12.36
C SER A 373 4.45 -27.24 10.97
N ARG A 374 3.74 -27.97 10.10
CA ARG A 374 3.45 -27.59 8.71
C ARG A 374 1.96 -27.59 8.41
N TRP A 375 1.13 -27.21 9.37
CA TRP A 375 -0.32 -27.33 9.25
C TRP A 375 -0.84 -26.67 7.97
N GLN A 376 -1.34 -27.52 7.06
CA GLN A 376 -1.99 -27.17 5.79
C GLN A 376 -1.12 -26.36 4.79
N LEU A 377 0.20 -26.35 4.94
CA LEU A 377 1.13 -25.76 3.96
C LEU A 377 1.35 -26.68 2.76
N PHE A 378 1.31 -26.12 1.55
CA PHE A 378 1.66 -26.85 0.32
C PHE A 378 3.19 -26.86 0.12
N GLU A 379 3.79 -28.04 -0.05
CA GLU A 379 5.22 -28.19 -0.40
C GLU A 379 5.40 -28.04 -1.92
N GLU A 380 6.31 -27.16 -2.34
CA GLU A 380 6.69 -27.05 -3.75
C GLU A 380 7.25 -28.40 -4.25
N GLY A 381 6.64 -28.95 -5.30
CA GLY A 381 7.03 -30.23 -5.89
C GLY A 381 6.40 -31.49 -5.26
N VAL A 382 5.56 -31.36 -4.22
CA VAL A 382 4.71 -32.45 -3.70
C VAL A 382 3.24 -32.07 -3.92
N LEU A 383 2.79 -32.22 -5.16
CA LEU A 383 1.38 -32.05 -5.51
C LEU A 383 0.57 -33.24 -4.93
N SER A 384 0.11 -33.13 -3.70
CA SER A 384 -1.20 -33.70 -3.35
C SER A 384 -2.20 -32.55 -3.43
N GLU A 385 -3.18 -32.69 -4.34
CA GLU A 385 -4.31 -31.77 -4.48
C GLU A 385 -4.87 -31.37 -3.10
N PRO A 386 -5.33 -30.12 -2.93
CA PRO A 386 -5.93 -29.66 -1.68
C PRO A 386 -7.00 -30.63 -1.18
N ASP A 387 -7.13 -30.76 0.15
CA ASP A 387 -8.27 -31.48 0.75
C ASP A 387 -9.56 -30.97 0.08
N PRO A 388 -10.30 -31.82 -0.64
CA PRO A 388 -11.38 -31.42 -1.54
C PRO A 388 -12.62 -30.86 -0.81
N ASN A 389 -12.53 -30.48 0.47
CA ASN A 389 -13.69 -30.24 1.29
C ASN A 389 -13.44 -29.24 2.46
N PRO A 390 -13.45 -27.91 2.23
CA PRO A 390 -13.79 -27.00 3.30
C PRO A 390 -15.29 -27.22 3.58
N VAL A 391 -15.61 -27.90 4.69
CA VAL A 391 -16.99 -28.33 5.04
C VAL A 391 -17.95 -27.15 5.23
N ASP A 392 -17.51 -25.89 5.09
CA ASP A 392 -18.35 -24.71 5.04
C ASP A 392 -17.65 -23.53 4.30
N PRO A 393 -18.04 -23.19 3.06
CA PRO A 393 -17.52 -22.03 2.32
C PRO A 393 -17.79 -20.69 3.01
N ALA A 394 -18.67 -20.64 4.02
CA ALA A 394 -19.00 -19.43 4.75
C ALA A 394 -17.98 -19.03 5.83
N LYS A 395 -16.85 -19.73 5.97
CA LYS A 395 -15.99 -19.57 7.15
C LYS A 395 -14.63 -18.87 6.98
N TYR A 396 -13.93 -18.78 5.84
CA TYR A 396 -12.46 -18.63 5.92
C TYR A 396 -11.73 -17.76 4.87
N GLY A 397 -10.94 -16.79 5.35
CA GLY A 397 -9.81 -16.17 4.63
C GLY A 397 -8.50 -16.88 4.96
N ALA A 398 -7.50 -16.86 4.08
CA ALA A 398 -6.23 -17.55 4.30
C ALA A 398 -5.27 -16.65 5.11
N VAL A 399 -5.07 -16.97 6.39
CA VAL A 399 -4.06 -16.30 7.23
C VAL A 399 -2.83 -17.18 7.28
N GLY A 400 -1.70 -16.66 6.81
CA GLY A 400 -0.39 -17.30 6.97
C GLY A 400 0.23 -16.88 8.30
N GLU A 401 0.84 -17.80 9.01
CA GLU A 401 1.51 -17.54 10.28
C GLU A 401 2.97 -17.98 10.24
N LEU A 402 3.84 -17.23 10.91
CA LEU A 402 5.27 -17.51 11.06
C LEU A 402 5.68 -17.27 12.52
N ALA A 403 6.23 -18.29 13.17
CA ALA A 403 6.70 -18.20 14.55
C ALA A 403 8.23 -18.34 14.65
N VAL A 404 8.84 -17.49 15.47
CA VAL A 404 10.25 -17.58 15.84
C VAL A 404 10.43 -17.75 17.35
N GLY A 405 11.45 -18.52 17.74
CA GLY A 405 11.72 -18.89 19.14
C GLY A 405 11.74 -20.42 19.33
N PRO A 406 11.56 -20.95 20.54
CA PRO A 406 11.53 -20.22 21.80
C PRO A 406 12.93 -19.70 22.16
N TYR A 407 13.00 -18.51 22.76
CA TYR A 407 14.22 -17.90 23.28
C TYR A 407 14.18 -17.80 24.80
N ASP A 408 15.30 -18.05 25.48
CA ASP A 408 15.46 -17.58 26.85
C ASP A 408 16.22 -16.25 26.78
N ILE A 409 15.57 -15.14 27.14
CA ILE A 409 16.12 -13.78 27.03
C ILE A 409 16.49 -13.29 28.44
N PRO A 410 17.79 -13.23 28.80
CA PRO A 410 18.21 -12.74 30.09
C PRO A 410 17.81 -11.28 30.33
N PHE A 411 17.68 -10.89 31.59
CA PHE A 411 17.38 -9.50 31.94
C PHE A 411 18.48 -8.53 31.44
N ASN A 412 18.05 -7.43 30.82
CA ASN A 412 18.83 -6.43 30.07
C ASN A 412 19.53 -6.92 28.80
N GLU A 413 19.19 -8.10 28.30
CA GLU A 413 19.66 -8.59 27.01
C GLU A 413 18.51 -8.54 25.97
N SER A 414 18.87 -8.64 24.70
CA SER A 414 17.91 -8.59 23.58
C SER A 414 18.21 -9.62 22.51
N ILE A 415 17.23 -9.86 21.63
CA ILE A 415 17.40 -10.60 20.39
C ILE A 415 16.88 -9.78 19.20
N ASP A 416 17.48 -9.98 18.03
CA ASP A 416 17.04 -9.41 16.76
C ASP A 416 16.36 -10.45 15.87
N VAL A 417 15.29 -10.01 15.19
CA VAL A 417 14.58 -10.77 14.14
C VAL A 417 14.38 -9.85 12.94
N VAL A 418 14.74 -10.30 11.75
CA VAL A 418 14.53 -9.54 10.51
C VAL A 418 13.61 -10.29 9.56
N LEU A 419 12.49 -9.65 9.26
CA LEU A 419 11.51 -10.09 8.28
C LEU A 419 11.58 -9.22 7.03
N VAL A 420 11.32 -9.83 5.89
CA VAL A 420 11.14 -9.13 4.61
C VAL A 420 9.71 -9.31 4.19
N TYR A 421 9.02 -8.20 3.98
CA TYR A 421 7.72 -8.17 3.32
C TYR A 421 8.01 -7.84 1.86
N ALA A 422 7.41 -8.57 0.93
CA ALA A 422 7.69 -8.38 -0.48
C ALA A 422 6.50 -8.76 -1.36
N VAL A 423 6.48 -8.19 -2.56
CA VAL A 423 5.61 -8.61 -3.65
C VAL A 423 6.45 -8.96 -4.87
N GLY A 424 5.98 -9.95 -5.62
CA GLY A 424 6.35 -10.17 -7.00
C GLY A 424 5.11 -10.34 -7.86
N GLY A 425 5.27 -10.50 -9.17
CA GLY A 425 4.17 -10.81 -10.09
C GLY A 425 4.30 -10.12 -11.43
N MET A 426 3.25 -10.27 -12.24
CA MET A 426 3.19 -9.64 -13.56
C MET A 426 2.99 -8.14 -13.45
N ASP A 427 3.72 -7.38 -14.27
CA ASP A 427 3.42 -5.97 -14.49
C ASP A 427 2.06 -5.80 -15.19
N TYR A 428 1.47 -4.61 -15.05
CA TYR A 428 0.12 -4.34 -15.52
C TYR A 428 -0.07 -4.48 -17.03
N GLN A 429 0.93 -4.11 -17.84
CA GLN A 429 0.80 -4.30 -19.28
C GLN A 429 0.79 -5.78 -19.61
N ARG A 430 1.63 -6.57 -18.92
CA ARG A 430 1.68 -8.02 -19.09
C ARG A 430 0.38 -8.71 -18.67
N THR A 431 -0.30 -8.25 -17.61
CA THR A 431 -1.61 -8.82 -17.22
C THR A 431 -2.67 -8.59 -18.30
N ILE A 432 -2.63 -7.46 -19.00
CA ILE A 432 -3.49 -7.19 -20.16
C ILE A 432 -3.11 -8.10 -21.34
N ASP A 433 -1.83 -8.18 -21.68
CA ASP A 433 -1.37 -8.92 -22.85
C ASP A 433 -1.68 -10.42 -22.74
N VAL A 434 -1.39 -11.03 -21.59
CA VAL A 434 -1.67 -12.46 -21.35
C VAL A 434 -3.17 -12.70 -21.25
N GLY A 435 -3.86 -11.86 -20.49
CA GLY A 435 -5.30 -11.95 -20.28
C GLY A 435 -6.13 -11.82 -21.56
N THR A 436 -5.79 -10.88 -22.43
CA THR A 436 -6.46 -10.69 -23.73
C THR A 436 -6.21 -11.84 -24.70
N GLN A 437 -5.00 -12.40 -24.71
CA GLN A 437 -4.69 -13.61 -25.49
C GLN A 437 -5.50 -14.81 -25.03
N TYR A 438 -5.65 -14.97 -23.71
CA TYR A 438 -6.46 -16.02 -23.13
C TYR A 438 -7.95 -15.85 -23.48
N LEU A 439 -8.50 -14.65 -23.29
CA LEU A 439 -9.88 -14.33 -23.64
C LEU A 439 -10.18 -14.56 -25.14
N ALA A 440 -9.22 -14.27 -26.01
CA ALA A 440 -9.33 -14.53 -27.44
C ALA A 440 -9.17 -16.00 -27.84
N GLY A 441 -8.83 -16.89 -26.89
CA GLY A 441 -8.53 -18.31 -27.14
C GLY A 441 -7.23 -18.55 -27.91
N THR A 442 -6.31 -17.59 -27.90
CA THR A 442 -4.99 -17.69 -28.58
C THR A 442 -4.02 -18.55 -27.77
N ILE A 443 -4.11 -18.47 -26.44
CA ILE A 443 -3.40 -19.35 -25.51
C ILE A 443 -4.40 -20.18 -24.71
N THR A 444 -3.99 -21.37 -24.30
CA THR A 444 -4.76 -22.29 -23.47
C THR A 444 -4.71 -21.91 -21.99
N LYS A 445 -5.63 -22.45 -21.16
CA LYS A 445 -5.59 -22.33 -19.69
C LYS A 445 -4.21 -22.68 -19.14
N SER A 446 -3.67 -23.83 -19.53
CA SER A 446 -2.35 -24.29 -19.05
C SER A 446 -1.20 -23.36 -19.45
N GLU A 447 -1.29 -22.68 -20.59
CA GLU A 447 -0.28 -21.70 -21.01
C GLU A 447 -0.42 -20.39 -20.22
N LYS A 448 -1.65 -19.91 -20.00
CA LYS A 448 -1.93 -18.76 -19.13
C LYS A 448 -1.40 -18.99 -17.71
N ASP A 449 -1.76 -20.12 -17.10
CA ASP A 449 -1.34 -20.50 -15.75
C ASP A 449 0.18 -20.62 -15.65
N ALA A 450 0.84 -21.24 -16.63
CA ALA A 450 2.30 -21.37 -16.65
C ALA A 450 3.01 -20.03 -16.81
N ILE A 451 2.47 -19.12 -17.64
CA ILE A 451 3.01 -17.77 -17.77
C ILE A 451 2.88 -17.04 -16.44
N ALA A 452 1.70 -17.03 -15.82
CA ALA A 452 1.49 -16.37 -14.54
C ALA A 452 2.40 -16.92 -13.43
N ALA A 453 2.44 -18.25 -13.28
CA ALA A 453 3.28 -18.96 -12.31
C ALA A 453 4.78 -18.60 -12.43
N SER A 454 5.27 -18.34 -13.63
CA SER A 454 6.68 -17.97 -13.84
C SER A 454 7.07 -16.62 -13.21
N TYR A 455 6.10 -15.73 -12.94
CA TYR A 455 6.39 -14.45 -12.28
C TYR A 455 6.56 -14.57 -10.77
N LYS A 456 6.28 -15.74 -10.16
CA LYS A 456 6.67 -16.03 -8.78
C LYS A 456 8.16 -15.81 -8.54
N ASP A 457 9.00 -16.11 -9.53
CA ASP A 457 10.45 -15.93 -9.46
C ASP A 457 10.86 -14.47 -9.14
N THR A 458 10.01 -13.49 -9.50
CA THR A 458 10.26 -12.08 -9.16
C THR A 458 10.17 -11.82 -7.65
N LEU A 459 9.21 -12.45 -6.94
CA LEU A 459 9.14 -12.39 -5.48
C LEU A 459 10.43 -12.95 -4.86
N PHE A 460 10.90 -14.10 -5.36
CA PHE A 460 12.08 -14.76 -4.82
C PHE A 460 13.35 -13.96 -5.09
N ARG A 461 13.44 -13.33 -6.28
CA ARG A 461 14.48 -12.35 -6.59
C ARG A 461 14.46 -11.18 -5.62
N ASN A 462 13.30 -10.57 -5.39
CA ASN A 462 13.14 -9.39 -4.53
C ASN A 462 13.56 -9.70 -3.08
N ILE A 463 13.11 -10.85 -2.54
CA ILE A 463 13.53 -11.31 -1.20
C ILE A 463 15.02 -11.66 -1.16
N GLY A 464 15.55 -12.31 -2.20
CA GLY A 464 16.98 -12.64 -2.27
C GLY A 464 17.86 -11.39 -2.33
N LEU A 465 17.40 -10.31 -2.97
CA LEU A 465 18.06 -9.00 -2.95
C LEU A 465 18.07 -8.42 -1.53
N ALA A 466 16.93 -8.43 -0.85
CA ALA A 466 16.79 -7.95 0.52
C ALA A 466 17.65 -8.76 1.52
N GLN A 467 17.74 -10.08 1.37
CA GLN A 467 18.63 -10.89 2.21
C GLN A 467 20.10 -10.49 2.04
N ARG A 468 20.53 -10.17 0.82
CA ARG A 468 21.92 -9.73 0.56
C ARG A 468 22.26 -8.40 1.25
N SER A 469 21.28 -7.53 1.48
CA SER A 469 21.55 -6.25 2.16
C SER A 469 21.90 -6.41 3.65
N LEU A 470 21.66 -7.58 4.27
CA LEU A 470 22.13 -7.87 5.65
C LEU A 470 23.64 -7.77 5.81
N SER A 471 24.40 -7.99 4.73
CA SER A 471 25.86 -7.97 4.71
C SER A 471 26.40 -7.07 3.58
N GLY A 472 25.63 -6.03 3.23
CA GLY A 472 25.98 -5.07 2.19
C GLY A 472 27.33 -4.39 2.47
N PRO A 473 28.07 -3.98 1.42
CA PRO A 473 29.39 -3.38 1.56
C PRO A 473 29.36 -2.01 2.26
N ALA A 474 28.24 -1.30 2.20
CA ALA A 474 28.05 0.02 2.79
C ALA A 474 27.37 -0.03 4.19
N GLY A 475 26.67 -1.12 4.51
CA GLY A 475 26.10 -1.35 5.83
C GLY A 475 25.04 -2.44 5.84
N ARG A 476 24.52 -2.77 7.03
CA ARG A 476 23.33 -3.62 7.17
C ARG A 476 22.13 -2.84 6.64
N PHE A 477 21.34 -3.47 5.77
CA PHE A 477 20.19 -2.91 5.06
C PHE A 477 20.53 -1.91 3.94
N ASP A 478 21.80 -1.60 3.75
CA ASP A 478 22.22 -0.65 2.74
C ASP A 478 22.16 -1.22 1.33
N ILE A 479 21.75 -0.40 0.37
CA ILE A 479 21.56 -0.77 -1.03
C ILE A 479 22.07 0.36 -1.94
N PRO A 480 22.33 0.10 -3.23
CA PRO A 480 22.75 1.16 -4.14
C PRO A 480 21.74 2.31 -4.18
N ASP A 481 22.20 3.51 -3.85
CA ASP A 481 21.37 4.71 -3.87
C ASP A 481 21.23 5.26 -5.30
N PRO A 482 20.01 5.54 -5.77
CA PRO A 482 19.86 6.34 -6.98
C PRO A 482 20.20 7.81 -6.72
N PRO A 483 20.37 8.61 -7.78
CA PRO A 483 20.39 10.06 -7.64
C PRO A 483 19.10 10.58 -6.99
N PRO A 484 19.14 11.74 -6.30
CA PRO A 484 17.96 12.30 -5.67
C PRO A 484 16.89 12.65 -6.72
N ALA A 485 15.62 12.43 -6.37
CA ALA A 485 14.50 12.84 -7.22
C ALA A 485 14.44 14.38 -7.28
N PRO A 486 14.25 15.00 -8.46
CA PRO A 486 14.19 16.45 -8.57
C PRO A 486 12.80 16.98 -8.16
N ASP A 487 12.74 18.26 -7.81
CA ASP A 487 11.48 19.00 -7.68
C ASP A 487 10.77 19.04 -9.02
N LEU A 488 9.44 18.99 -9.03
CA LEU A 488 8.64 18.96 -10.25
C LEU A 488 7.62 20.09 -10.27
N THR A 489 7.58 20.85 -11.37
CA THR A 489 6.52 21.82 -11.66
C THR A 489 5.83 21.45 -12.97
N VAL A 490 4.51 21.29 -12.92
CA VAL A 490 3.66 21.02 -14.09
C VAL A 490 2.66 22.16 -14.25
N THR A 491 2.62 22.74 -15.44
CA THR A 491 1.74 23.86 -15.77
C THR A 491 0.89 23.50 -16.98
N SER A 492 -0.41 23.43 -16.76
CA SER A 492 -1.40 23.27 -17.82
C SER A 492 -1.34 24.48 -18.76
N GLY A 493 -1.37 24.21 -20.06
CA GLY A 493 -1.24 25.22 -21.10
C GLY A 493 -2.28 25.07 -22.23
N PRO A 494 -2.24 25.99 -23.20
CA PRO A 494 -3.13 26.02 -24.36
C PRO A 494 -2.81 24.89 -25.36
N GLY A 495 -3.43 23.74 -25.18
CA GLY A 495 -3.19 22.55 -26.02
C GLY A 495 -1.83 21.90 -25.79
N THR A 496 -1.13 22.28 -24.73
CA THR A 496 0.15 21.74 -24.30
C THR A 496 0.18 21.66 -22.77
N ILE A 497 1.14 20.93 -22.23
CA ILE A 497 1.50 20.99 -20.81
C ILE A 497 2.98 21.31 -20.72
N GLU A 498 3.36 22.29 -19.91
CA GLU A 498 4.74 22.66 -19.65
C GLU A 498 5.20 21.97 -18.37
N ILE A 499 6.33 21.26 -18.44
CA ILE A 499 6.92 20.52 -17.33
C ILE A 499 8.34 21.03 -17.11
N GLU A 500 8.67 21.39 -15.87
CA GLU A 500 9.99 21.84 -15.45
C GLU A 500 10.40 21.08 -14.18
N TRP A 501 11.70 20.80 -14.03
CA TRP A 501 12.22 20.13 -12.84
C TRP A 501 13.56 20.71 -12.38
N SER A 502 13.91 20.51 -11.10
CA SER A 502 15.18 21.01 -10.57
C SER A 502 16.38 20.19 -11.08
N ASP A 503 17.54 20.84 -11.18
CA ASP A 503 18.77 20.19 -11.67
C ASP A 503 19.52 19.51 -10.52
N VAL A 504 19.51 18.17 -10.52
CA VAL A 504 20.25 17.30 -9.61
C VAL A 504 21.48 16.65 -10.25
N SER A 505 21.85 17.04 -11.48
CA SER A 505 22.91 16.36 -12.26
C SER A 505 24.33 16.52 -11.70
N ALA A 506 24.49 17.35 -10.67
CA ALA A 506 25.73 17.52 -9.92
C ALA A 506 25.77 16.73 -8.60
N ALA A 507 24.68 16.01 -8.26
CA ALA A 507 24.66 15.08 -7.14
C ALA A 507 25.71 13.97 -7.37
N THR A 508 26.31 13.52 -6.28
CA THR A 508 27.21 12.38 -6.26
C THR A 508 26.50 11.22 -5.58
N ASP A 509 26.81 10.00 -6.02
CA ASP A 509 26.48 8.77 -5.31
C ASP A 509 26.85 8.92 -3.83
N ARG A 510 25.92 8.51 -2.97
CA ARG A 510 25.94 8.81 -1.55
C ARG A 510 27.03 8.05 -0.82
N ASP A 511 27.21 6.77 -1.13
CA ASP A 511 28.18 5.91 -0.45
C ASP A 511 29.61 6.17 -0.91
N THR A 512 29.78 6.44 -2.20
CA THR A 512 31.10 6.52 -2.83
C THR A 512 31.57 7.95 -3.07
N GLY A 513 30.65 8.92 -3.11
CA GLY A 513 30.93 10.31 -3.47
C GLY A 513 31.30 10.50 -4.94
N VAL A 514 31.05 9.51 -5.80
CA VAL A 514 31.35 9.57 -7.24
C VAL A 514 30.20 10.26 -7.97
N ALA A 515 30.50 11.14 -8.92
CA ALA A 515 29.48 11.71 -9.81
C ALA A 515 29.21 10.74 -10.96
N ASP A 516 27.99 10.21 -11.02
CA ASP A 516 27.56 9.14 -11.94
C ASP A 516 26.20 9.41 -12.60
N PHE A 517 25.64 10.62 -12.45
CA PHE A 517 24.40 11.02 -13.11
C PHE A 517 24.45 10.85 -14.65
N MET A 518 23.52 10.08 -15.18
CA MET A 518 23.36 9.79 -16.61
C MET A 518 22.34 10.73 -17.28
N GLU A 519 21.07 10.63 -16.89
CA GLU A 519 19.95 11.31 -17.54
C GLU A 519 18.73 11.51 -16.63
N TYR A 520 17.78 12.34 -17.08
CA TYR A 520 16.42 12.39 -16.58
C TYR A 520 15.48 11.57 -17.46
N ARG A 521 14.44 10.99 -16.87
CA ARG A 521 13.31 10.40 -17.60
C ARG A 521 12.00 11.02 -17.14
N LEU A 522 11.19 11.48 -18.09
CA LEU A 522 9.86 12.03 -17.83
C LEU A 522 8.80 11.01 -18.22
N TYR A 523 7.89 10.79 -17.29
CA TYR A 523 6.83 9.81 -17.38
C TYR A 523 5.47 10.49 -17.40
N ARG A 524 4.52 9.95 -18.17
CA ARG A 524 3.15 10.47 -18.32
C ARG A 524 2.12 9.36 -18.17
N ALA A 525 1.03 9.64 -17.47
CA ALA A 525 -0.19 8.84 -17.51
C ALA A 525 -1.40 9.70 -17.90
N GLN A 526 -2.34 9.12 -18.65
CA GLN A 526 -3.61 9.75 -19.01
C GLN A 526 -4.75 9.16 -18.18
N GLY A 527 -5.60 10.02 -17.63
CA GLY A 527 -6.83 9.67 -16.91
C GLY A 527 -6.64 9.38 -15.43
N SER A 528 -5.67 8.55 -15.04
CA SER A 528 -5.41 8.19 -13.64
C SER A 528 -3.92 8.11 -13.33
N TYR A 529 -3.56 8.35 -12.06
CA TYR A 529 -2.24 8.13 -11.48
C TYR A 529 -2.23 7.01 -10.42
N PHE A 530 -3.37 6.33 -10.24
CA PHE A 530 -3.57 5.30 -9.20
C PHE A 530 -3.14 3.90 -9.67
N GLY A 531 -2.62 3.10 -8.73
CA GLY A 531 -2.23 1.70 -8.94
C GLY A 531 -1.09 1.54 -9.96
N ASP A 532 -1.08 0.39 -10.66
CA ASP A 532 -0.15 0.08 -11.76
C ASP A 532 -0.56 0.71 -13.12
N MET A 533 -1.35 1.78 -13.13
CA MET A 533 -1.67 2.44 -14.40
C MET A 533 -0.36 2.82 -15.11
N PRO A 534 -0.14 2.34 -16.35
CA PRO A 534 1.17 2.43 -16.96
C PRO A 534 1.45 3.89 -17.27
N PHE A 535 2.51 4.40 -16.65
CA PHE A 535 3.12 5.63 -17.09
C PHE A 535 4.05 5.30 -18.26
N GLU A 536 3.96 6.06 -19.33
CA GLU A 536 4.85 5.94 -20.48
C GLU A 536 6.00 6.95 -20.37
N VAL A 537 7.20 6.56 -20.80
CA VAL A 537 8.33 7.48 -20.94
C VAL A 537 8.09 8.35 -22.17
N ILE A 538 7.97 9.66 -21.98
CA ILE A 538 7.79 10.63 -23.07
C ILE A 538 9.05 11.46 -23.35
N TYR A 539 10.04 11.43 -22.45
CA TYR A 539 11.33 12.08 -22.63
C TYR A 539 12.44 11.34 -21.88
N SER A 540 13.64 11.30 -22.48
CA SER A 540 14.88 10.90 -21.84
C SER A 540 16.01 11.83 -22.29
N GLY A 541 16.79 12.36 -21.35
CA GLY A 541 17.91 13.25 -21.65
C GLY A 541 18.30 14.16 -20.49
N ARG A 542 19.08 15.21 -20.77
CA ARG A 542 19.66 16.09 -19.74
C ARG A 542 19.01 17.48 -19.65
N ALA A 543 17.91 17.72 -20.37
CA ALA A 543 17.15 18.94 -20.19
C ALA A 543 16.46 18.94 -18.81
N ILE A 544 16.08 20.13 -18.35
CA ILE A 544 15.34 20.34 -17.09
C ILE A 544 13.92 20.85 -17.34
N SER A 545 13.46 20.76 -18.58
CA SER A 545 12.15 21.21 -19.02
C SER A 545 11.70 20.46 -20.26
N TYR A 546 10.40 20.21 -20.38
CA TYR A 546 9.77 19.58 -21.53
C TYR A 546 8.39 20.20 -21.77
N THR A 547 8.03 20.42 -23.05
CA THR A 547 6.67 20.83 -23.43
C THR A 547 5.98 19.63 -24.05
N ASP A 548 5.01 19.06 -23.34
CA ASP A 548 4.17 17.98 -23.86
C ASP A 548 3.12 18.55 -24.80
N THR A 549 3.30 18.26 -26.09
CA THR A 549 2.39 18.64 -27.17
C THR A 549 1.48 17.49 -27.62
N ASP A 550 1.73 16.28 -27.14
CA ASP A 550 0.95 15.08 -27.51
C ASP A 550 -0.17 14.84 -26.49
N VAL A 551 -0.91 15.90 -26.18
CA VAL A 551 -1.98 15.91 -25.18
C VAL A 551 -3.30 16.27 -25.83
N ILE A 552 -4.37 15.65 -25.32
CA ILE A 552 -5.73 15.84 -25.82
C ILE A 552 -6.49 16.69 -24.81
N ARG A 553 -7.04 17.80 -25.29
CA ARG A 553 -7.89 18.70 -24.48
C ARG A 553 -9.02 17.93 -23.81
N GLY A 554 -9.23 18.25 -22.53
CA GLY A 554 -10.29 17.65 -21.73
C GLY A 554 -9.95 16.28 -21.13
N PHE A 555 -8.74 15.77 -21.32
CA PHE A 555 -8.23 14.64 -20.55
C PHE A 555 -7.28 15.11 -19.45
N SER A 556 -7.32 14.41 -18.33
CA SER A 556 -6.39 14.58 -17.21
C SER A 556 -5.07 13.89 -17.50
N TYR A 557 -3.97 14.57 -17.22
CA TYR A 557 -2.61 14.03 -17.34
C TYR A 557 -1.88 14.13 -16.00
N TYR A 558 -1.06 13.14 -15.72
CA TYR A 558 -0.22 13.06 -14.54
C TYR A 558 1.20 12.78 -14.95
N TYR A 559 2.15 13.36 -14.22
CA TYR A 559 3.56 13.29 -14.55
C TYR A 559 4.40 12.95 -13.32
N TYR A 560 5.55 12.35 -13.57
CA TYR A 560 6.67 12.30 -12.65
C TYR A 560 7.97 12.31 -13.45
N VAL A 561 9.06 12.69 -12.80
CA VAL A 561 10.39 12.71 -13.44
C VAL A 561 11.38 12.04 -12.52
N THR A 562 12.28 11.25 -13.09
CA THR A 562 13.31 10.56 -12.34
C THR A 562 14.68 11.02 -12.78
N ALA A 563 15.64 10.91 -11.87
CA ALA A 563 17.06 10.99 -12.18
C ALA A 563 17.63 9.57 -12.22
N VAL A 564 18.50 9.31 -13.20
CA VAL A 564 19.08 8.00 -13.48
C VAL A 564 20.60 8.13 -13.45
N ASP A 565 21.28 7.22 -12.74
CA ASP A 565 22.74 7.10 -12.77
C ASP A 565 23.23 6.23 -13.94
N ASP A 566 24.55 6.04 -14.05
CA ASP A 566 25.18 5.19 -15.06
C ASP A 566 25.46 3.75 -14.59
N GLY A 567 25.04 3.41 -13.37
CA GLY A 567 25.21 2.10 -12.75
C GLY A 567 26.64 1.76 -12.32
N THR A 568 27.59 2.71 -12.41
CA THR A 568 28.99 2.44 -12.05
C THR A 568 29.18 2.18 -10.56
N GLN A 569 28.29 2.71 -9.71
CA GLN A 569 28.28 2.48 -8.26
C GLN A 569 27.30 1.38 -7.82
N ASN A 570 26.52 0.80 -8.74
CA ASN A 570 25.59 -0.29 -8.41
C ASN A 570 26.34 -1.59 -8.09
N TRP A 571 26.61 -1.86 -6.80
CA TRP A 571 27.30 -3.09 -6.39
C TRP A 571 26.41 -4.35 -6.40
N VAL A 572 25.09 -4.19 -6.51
CA VAL A 572 24.13 -5.29 -6.62
C VAL A 572 24.10 -5.83 -8.05
N SER A 573 24.06 -4.92 -9.02
CA SER A 573 24.02 -5.21 -10.46
C SER A 573 25.00 -4.28 -11.21
N PRO A 574 26.32 -4.57 -11.18
CA PRO A 574 27.34 -3.65 -11.73
C PRO A 574 27.08 -3.23 -13.19
N GLY A 575 27.00 -1.92 -13.42
CA GLY A 575 26.74 -1.31 -14.73
C GLY A 575 25.26 -1.28 -15.14
N VAL A 576 24.35 -1.70 -14.27
CA VAL A 576 22.91 -1.50 -14.43
C VAL A 576 22.52 -0.18 -13.76
N PRO A 577 21.96 0.80 -14.50
CA PRO A 577 21.52 2.06 -13.93
C PRO A 577 20.51 1.89 -12.79
N VAL A 578 20.63 2.72 -11.76
CA VAL A 578 19.60 2.91 -10.73
C VAL A 578 18.86 4.22 -11.01
N GLU A 579 17.57 4.21 -10.73
CA GLU A 579 16.64 5.29 -11.03
C GLU A 579 15.90 5.70 -9.76
N SER A 580 15.76 7.01 -9.52
CA SER A 580 15.02 7.55 -8.39
C SER A 580 13.54 7.14 -8.46
N GLY A 581 12.88 6.92 -7.32
CA GLY A 581 11.50 6.42 -7.28
C GLY A 581 10.43 7.40 -7.79
N MET A 582 9.42 6.86 -8.50
CA MET A 582 8.32 7.67 -9.06
C MET A 582 7.49 8.42 -8.00
N HIS A 583 7.36 7.87 -6.80
CA HIS A 583 6.44 8.37 -5.78
C HIS A 583 6.88 9.66 -5.12
N HIS A 584 8.16 10.01 -5.25
CA HIS A 584 8.71 11.23 -4.67
C HIS A 584 8.11 12.49 -5.27
N ASN A 585 7.97 12.54 -6.59
CA ASN A 585 7.51 13.75 -7.28
C ASN A 585 6.32 13.54 -8.23
N ARG A 586 5.62 12.40 -8.14
CA ARG A 586 4.44 12.15 -8.96
C ARG A 586 3.29 13.09 -8.59
N THR A 587 2.73 13.74 -9.61
CA THR A 587 1.56 14.59 -9.46
C THR A 587 0.34 13.76 -9.03
N SER A 588 -0.35 14.17 -7.97
CA SER A 588 -1.67 13.65 -7.57
C SER A 588 -2.83 14.53 -8.04
N LYS A 589 -2.55 15.80 -8.35
CA LYS A 589 -3.46 16.70 -9.05
C LYS A 589 -3.24 16.58 -10.56
N PRO A 590 -4.32 16.46 -11.37
CA PRO A 590 -4.18 16.39 -12.81
C PRO A 590 -3.76 17.74 -13.40
N ALA A 591 -2.90 17.69 -14.40
CA ALA A 591 -2.73 18.76 -15.37
C ALA A 591 -3.70 18.54 -16.54
N VAL A 592 -4.41 19.59 -16.95
CA VAL A 592 -5.47 19.51 -17.97
C VAL A 592 -5.21 20.56 -19.05
N PRO A 593 -4.86 20.16 -20.28
CA PRO A 593 -4.63 21.13 -21.34
C PRO A 593 -5.94 21.81 -21.70
N TYR A 594 -5.90 23.13 -21.82
CA TYR A 594 -7.07 23.96 -22.07
C TYR A 594 -7.00 24.66 -23.42
N ARG A 595 -8.04 25.43 -23.74
CA ARG A 595 -8.06 26.32 -24.89
C ARG A 595 -7.65 27.71 -24.49
N GLU A 596 -6.88 28.40 -25.33
CA GLU A 596 -6.68 29.85 -25.17
C GLU A 596 -8.01 30.61 -24.96
N PRO A 597 -7.99 31.67 -24.15
CA PRO A 597 -9.10 32.60 -24.09
C PRO A 597 -9.42 33.19 -25.46
N PHE A 598 -10.72 33.41 -25.70
CA PHE A 598 -11.26 33.90 -26.96
C PHE A 598 -11.04 32.98 -28.18
N ALA A 599 -11.67 33.31 -29.31
CA ALA A 599 -11.32 32.69 -30.58
C ALA A 599 -10.00 33.25 -31.11
N SER A 600 -9.34 32.50 -32.01
CA SER A 600 -8.04 32.90 -32.57
C SER A 600 -8.07 34.32 -33.17
N GLY A 601 -7.14 35.16 -32.73
CA GLY A 601 -7.00 36.55 -33.19
C GLY A 601 -7.92 37.56 -32.51
N GLN A 602 -8.67 37.15 -31.48
CA GLN A 602 -9.53 38.01 -30.69
C GLN A 602 -8.94 38.28 -29.29
N SER A 603 -9.39 39.36 -28.67
CA SER A 603 -9.01 39.77 -27.30
C SER A 603 -10.21 40.30 -26.51
N SER A 604 -11.42 40.07 -27.02
CA SER A 604 -12.70 40.53 -26.48
C SER A 604 -13.81 39.62 -27.00
N LEU A 605 -14.87 39.46 -26.23
CA LEU A 605 -16.01 38.63 -26.59
C LEU A 605 -17.06 39.44 -27.37
N GLY A 606 -17.40 39.02 -28.59
CA GLY A 606 -18.43 39.60 -29.44
C GLY A 606 -19.52 38.59 -29.86
N GLU A 607 -20.57 39.09 -30.51
CA GLU A 607 -21.72 38.26 -30.92
C GLU A 607 -21.27 37.08 -31.81
N GLY A 608 -21.54 35.87 -31.35
CA GLY A 608 -21.23 34.65 -32.10
C GLY A 608 -19.79 34.18 -31.99
N ASP A 609 -19.05 34.59 -30.96
CA ASP A 609 -17.71 34.08 -30.64
C ASP A 609 -17.79 32.88 -29.69
N LEU A 610 -18.74 32.91 -28.74
CA LEU A 610 -19.00 31.83 -27.79
C LEU A 610 -19.51 30.58 -28.51
N ARG A 611 -19.03 29.42 -28.08
CA ARG A 611 -19.52 28.11 -28.58
C ARG A 611 -19.84 27.20 -27.41
N VAL A 612 -20.84 26.35 -27.61
CA VAL A 612 -21.22 25.28 -26.70
C VAL A 612 -21.01 23.96 -27.42
N VAL A 613 -20.31 23.02 -26.81
CA VAL A 613 -20.02 21.71 -27.38
C VAL A 613 -20.32 20.58 -26.39
N PRO A 614 -20.96 19.49 -26.85
CA PRO A 614 -21.67 19.35 -28.12
C PRO A 614 -22.94 20.23 -28.14
N ASN A 615 -23.38 20.62 -29.34
CA ASN A 615 -24.64 21.34 -29.54
C ASN A 615 -25.27 20.89 -30.87
N PRO A 616 -26.34 20.08 -30.85
CA PRO A 616 -27.07 19.61 -29.67
C PRO A 616 -26.26 18.63 -28.80
N TRP A 617 -26.48 18.64 -27.48
CA TRP A 617 -26.10 17.53 -26.61
C TRP A 617 -27.21 16.47 -26.63
N ASP A 618 -26.86 15.22 -26.94
CA ASP A 618 -27.79 14.10 -27.08
C ASP A 618 -27.31 12.89 -26.25
N ALA A 619 -28.12 12.45 -25.29
CA ALA A 619 -27.84 11.30 -24.42
C ALA A 619 -27.75 9.96 -25.17
N GLY A 620 -28.38 9.87 -26.35
CA GLY A 620 -28.34 8.72 -27.24
C GLY A 620 -27.07 8.66 -28.10
N ASP A 621 -26.33 9.77 -28.23
CA ASP A 621 -25.10 9.81 -29.02
C ASP A 621 -23.88 9.41 -28.17
N ALA A 622 -23.17 8.38 -28.63
CA ALA A 622 -21.96 7.90 -27.98
C ALA A 622 -20.80 8.94 -28.03
N PHE A 623 -20.80 9.85 -29.00
CA PHE A 623 -19.77 10.87 -29.16
C PHE A 623 -19.94 12.09 -28.25
N ASN A 624 -21.12 12.25 -27.63
CA ASN A 624 -21.43 13.36 -26.71
C ASN A 624 -21.09 13.07 -25.25
N LYS A 625 -20.46 11.92 -24.99
CA LYS A 625 -20.10 11.41 -23.66
C LYS A 625 -18.59 11.51 -23.51
N TYR A 626 -18.12 12.45 -22.71
CA TYR A 626 -16.70 12.53 -22.38
C TYR A 626 -16.42 11.44 -21.33
N GLY A 627 -15.46 10.56 -21.57
CA GLY A 627 -15.07 9.52 -20.61
C GLY A 627 -16.08 8.35 -20.40
N PRO A 628 -15.71 7.37 -19.54
CA PRO A 628 -16.49 6.16 -19.28
C PRO A 628 -17.82 6.42 -18.56
N ALA A 629 -18.78 5.51 -18.71
CA ALA A 629 -20.07 5.58 -18.02
C ALA A 629 -19.90 5.55 -16.49
N GLY A 630 -20.52 6.52 -15.80
CA GLY A 630 -20.44 6.64 -14.33
C GLY A 630 -19.31 7.54 -13.83
N THR A 631 -18.53 8.15 -14.72
CA THR A 631 -17.58 9.22 -14.38
C THR A 631 -18.24 10.60 -14.48
N ASP A 632 -17.67 11.59 -13.79
CA ASP A 632 -18.13 12.98 -13.84
C ASP A 632 -18.11 13.56 -15.27
N ASP A 633 -17.27 12.99 -16.15
CA ASP A 633 -17.14 13.42 -17.55
C ASP A 633 -18.32 13.01 -18.43
N TYR A 634 -19.08 11.98 -18.05
CA TYR A 634 -20.01 11.26 -18.95
C TYR A 634 -21.14 12.11 -19.55
N ARG A 635 -21.50 13.25 -18.93
CA ARG A 635 -22.63 14.11 -19.36
C ARG A 635 -22.26 15.59 -19.51
N LYS A 636 -20.99 15.93 -19.67
CA LYS A 636 -20.57 17.34 -19.69
C LYS A 636 -20.98 18.08 -20.97
N ILE A 637 -21.39 19.33 -20.81
CA ILE A 637 -21.47 20.35 -21.85
C ILE A 637 -20.37 21.36 -21.59
N ARG A 638 -19.58 21.72 -22.61
CA ARG A 638 -18.47 22.65 -22.47
C ARG A 638 -18.74 23.96 -23.21
N PHE A 639 -18.52 25.06 -22.51
CA PHE A 639 -18.42 26.40 -23.09
C PHE A 639 -16.98 26.65 -23.53
N ILE A 640 -16.77 27.13 -24.76
CA ILE A 640 -15.42 27.39 -25.31
C ILE A 640 -15.33 28.80 -25.91
N HIS A 641 -14.10 29.31 -26.01
CA HIS A 641 -13.76 30.72 -26.35
C HIS A 641 -14.14 31.73 -25.26
N LEU A 642 -14.14 31.28 -24.01
CA LEU A 642 -14.41 32.18 -22.90
C LEU A 642 -13.29 33.21 -22.71
N PRO A 643 -13.60 34.40 -22.21
CA PRO A 643 -12.61 35.29 -21.60
C PRO A 643 -11.95 34.62 -20.39
N PRO A 644 -10.74 35.04 -19.97
CA PRO A 644 -10.07 34.46 -18.80
C PRO A 644 -10.87 34.55 -17.49
N VAL A 645 -11.74 35.56 -17.36
CA VAL A 645 -12.64 35.74 -16.22
C VAL A 645 -14.00 36.18 -16.73
N CYS A 646 -15.05 35.43 -16.42
CA CYS A 646 -16.42 35.79 -16.81
C CYS A 646 -17.47 35.08 -15.94
N THR A 647 -18.71 35.57 -15.98
CA THR A 647 -19.86 34.88 -15.39
C THR A 647 -20.70 34.26 -16.50
N ILE A 648 -20.95 32.96 -16.43
CA ILE A 648 -21.84 32.23 -17.33
C ILE A 648 -23.18 32.04 -16.64
N LYS A 649 -24.26 32.55 -17.24
CA LYS A 649 -25.63 32.36 -16.75
C LYS A 649 -26.44 31.58 -17.76
N ILE A 650 -26.98 30.45 -17.32
CA ILE A 650 -27.75 29.54 -18.16
C ILE A 650 -29.23 29.71 -17.85
N TYR A 651 -30.04 29.87 -18.90
CA TYR A 651 -31.48 30.10 -18.82
C TYR A 651 -32.26 29.08 -19.64
N THR A 652 -33.50 28.82 -19.25
CA THR A 652 -34.49 28.16 -20.12
C THR A 652 -34.94 29.11 -21.24
N GLU A 653 -35.61 28.59 -22.28
CA GLU A 653 -36.22 29.44 -23.32
C GLU A 653 -37.26 30.44 -22.78
N ALA A 654 -37.84 30.16 -21.62
CA ALA A 654 -38.78 31.05 -20.93
C ALA A 654 -38.08 32.17 -20.14
N GLY A 655 -36.74 32.11 -20.00
CA GLY A 655 -35.94 33.07 -19.26
C GLY A 655 -35.75 32.75 -17.78
N ASP A 656 -36.09 31.54 -17.33
CA ASP A 656 -35.82 31.10 -15.96
C ASP A 656 -34.34 30.76 -15.80
N LEU A 657 -33.70 31.26 -14.74
CA LEU A 657 -32.30 30.98 -14.44
C LEU A 657 -32.14 29.54 -13.95
N VAL A 658 -31.21 28.81 -14.58
CA VAL A 658 -30.93 27.39 -14.37
C VAL A 658 -29.67 27.20 -13.54
N ARG A 659 -28.60 27.91 -13.92
CA ARG A 659 -27.26 27.80 -13.32
C ARG A 659 -26.51 29.12 -13.48
N THR A 660 -25.74 29.49 -12.46
CA THR A 660 -24.66 30.50 -12.58
C THR A 660 -23.31 29.83 -12.37
N ILE A 661 -22.35 30.11 -13.24
CA ILE A 661 -20.97 29.60 -13.16
C ILE A 661 -20.03 30.81 -13.18
N GLU A 662 -19.16 30.91 -12.17
CA GLU A 662 -18.10 31.91 -12.12
C GLU A 662 -16.81 31.29 -12.68
N HIS A 663 -16.42 31.73 -13.87
CA HIS A 663 -15.25 31.23 -14.58
C HIS A 663 -14.02 32.11 -14.29
N GLY A 664 -12.87 31.48 -14.01
CA GLY A 664 -11.60 32.19 -13.81
C GLY A 664 -11.37 32.85 -12.44
N GLY A 665 -12.16 32.52 -11.41
CA GLY A 665 -12.06 33.14 -10.08
C GLY A 665 -10.81 32.77 -9.27
N THR A 666 -10.09 33.79 -8.78
CA THR A 666 -8.98 33.89 -7.78
C THR A 666 -7.79 32.91 -7.76
N ALA A 667 -7.85 31.75 -8.42
CA ALA A 667 -6.74 30.80 -8.55
C ALA A 667 -6.80 29.95 -9.85
N GLY A 668 -7.70 30.28 -10.78
CA GLY A 668 -7.87 29.51 -12.03
C GLY A 668 -6.81 29.87 -13.10
N LEU A 669 -6.37 28.86 -13.84
CA LEU A 669 -5.65 29.02 -15.11
C LEU A 669 -6.45 29.91 -16.07
N PRO A 670 -5.81 30.65 -17.00
CA PRO A 670 -6.49 31.46 -18.01
C PRO A 670 -7.10 30.58 -19.10
N SER A 671 -7.96 29.64 -18.72
CA SER A 671 -8.68 28.74 -19.61
C SER A 671 -9.73 29.50 -20.40
N GLY A 672 -9.92 29.14 -21.66
CA GLY A 672 -11.08 29.53 -22.48
C GLY A 672 -12.18 28.46 -22.51
N ASP A 673 -12.07 27.44 -21.66
CA ASP A 673 -12.98 26.30 -21.52
C ASP A 673 -13.63 26.28 -20.11
N GLU A 674 -14.95 26.03 -20.04
CA GLU A 674 -15.69 25.81 -18.78
C GLU A 674 -16.71 24.67 -18.96
N ASP A 675 -16.76 23.75 -17.99
CA ASP A 675 -17.66 22.59 -18.03
C ASP A 675 -18.93 22.80 -17.22
N TRP A 676 -20.02 22.23 -17.71
CA TRP A 676 -21.28 22.13 -16.98
C TRP A 676 -21.81 20.71 -17.01
N ASP A 677 -22.06 20.16 -15.82
CA ASP A 677 -22.58 18.82 -15.54
C ASP A 677 -24.09 18.66 -15.79
N GLN A 678 -24.75 19.70 -16.33
CA GLN A 678 -26.18 19.77 -16.54
C GLN A 678 -27.01 19.75 -15.23
N ILE A 679 -26.39 20.09 -14.10
CA ILE A 679 -27.06 20.24 -12.81
C ILE A 679 -27.34 21.72 -12.54
N THR A 680 -28.54 22.02 -12.07
CA THR A 680 -28.97 23.38 -11.70
C THR A 680 -28.32 23.88 -10.40
N ASP A 681 -28.47 25.16 -10.08
CA ASP A 681 -28.11 25.70 -8.75
C ASP A 681 -28.89 25.04 -7.60
N PHE A 682 -29.98 24.33 -7.91
CA PHE A 682 -30.83 23.62 -6.94
C PHE A 682 -30.56 22.12 -6.88
N ASN A 683 -29.43 21.65 -7.44
CA ASN A 683 -29.02 20.25 -7.47
C ASN A 683 -30.05 19.32 -8.17
N GLN A 684 -30.68 19.83 -9.24
CA GLN A 684 -31.59 19.06 -10.10
C GLN A 684 -30.99 18.92 -11.50
N GLU A 685 -31.11 17.74 -12.10
CA GLU A 685 -30.77 17.51 -13.51
C GLU A 685 -31.78 18.23 -14.42
N VAL A 686 -31.26 18.94 -15.43
CA VAL A 686 -32.09 19.62 -16.43
C VAL A 686 -32.76 18.63 -17.40
N VAL A 687 -33.86 19.04 -18.04
CA VAL A 687 -34.62 18.20 -18.98
C VAL A 687 -34.29 18.54 -20.44
N SER A 688 -34.76 17.73 -21.38
CA SER A 688 -34.67 18.04 -22.82
C SER A 688 -35.30 19.40 -23.13
N GLY A 689 -34.61 20.24 -23.88
CA GLY A 689 -35.09 21.59 -24.19
C GLY A 689 -34.04 22.49 -24.84
N VAL A 690 -34.46 23.71 -25.15
CA VAL A 690 -33.58 24.78 -25.63
C VAL A 690 -33.16 25.65 -24.44
N TYR A 691 -31.85 25.86 -24.32
CA TYR A 691 -31.24 26.67 -23.29
C TYR A 691 -30.47 27.83 -23.91
N VAL A 692 -30.33 28.91 -23.15
CA VAL A 692 -29.61 30.12 -23.54
C VAL A 692 -28.53 30.38 -22.49
N ALA A 693 -27.28 30.43 -22.89
CA ALA A 693 -26.20 30.89 -22.04
C ALA A 693 -25.83 32.34 -22.37
N VAL A 694 -25.73 33.17 -21.35
CA VAL A 694 -25.23 34.54 -21.41
C VAL A 694 -23.90 34.57 -20.68
N VAL A 695 -22.83 34.90 -21.41
CA VAL A 695 -21.49 35.07 -20.84
C VAL A 695 -21.20 36.55 -20.74
N ASP A 696 -20.92 37.01 -19.53
CA ASP A 696 -20.67 38.42 -19.24
C ASP A 696 -19.27 38.60 -18.63
N SER A 697 -18.50 39.53 -19.18
CA SER A 697 -17.13 39.83 -18.74
C SER A 697 -16.81 41.32 -18.93
N ASP A 698 -15.73 41.78 -18.31
CA ASP A 698 -15.17 43.11 -18.57
C ASP A 698 -14.62 43.26 -20.00
N GLN A 699 -14.37 42.14 -20.68
CA GLN A 699 -13.88 42.05 -22.06
C GLN A 699 -15.00 41.80 -23.09
N GLY A 700 -16.27 41.91 -22.70
CA GLY A 700 -17.43 41.82 -23.59
C GLY A 700 -18.48 40.79 -23.14
N THR A 701 -19.59 40.74 -23.87
CA THR A 701 -20.73 39.88 -23.58
C THR A 701 -21.16 39.16 -24.86
N ASP A 702 -21.46 37.87 -24.78
CA ASP A 702 -22.05 37.11 -25.87
C ASP A 702 -23.15 36.16 -25.35
N VAL A 703 -24.05 35.78 -26.25
CA VAL A 703 -25.21 34.95 -25.98
C VAL A 703 -25.26 33.81 -26.97
N VAL A 704 -25.33 32.58 -26.46
CA VAL A 704 -25.40 31.36 -27.28
C VAL A 704 -26.63 30.53 -26.92
N LYS A 705 -27.25 29.94 -27.94
CA LYS A 705 -28.36 28.99 -27.79
C LYS A 705 -27.85 27.58 -28.01
N PHE A 706 -28.30 26.65 -27.17
CA PHE A 706 -27.95 25.24 -27.30
C PHE A 706 -29.11 24.34 -26.90
N VAL A 707 -29.03 23.08 -27.33
CA VAL A 707 -30.13 22.11 -27.18
C VAL A 707 -29.62 20.91 -26.40
N ILE A 708 -30.44 20.44 -25.46
CA ILE A 708 -30.23 19.19 -24.71
C ILE A 708 -31.33 18.21 -25.09
N VAL A 709 -30.95 16.97 -25.39
CA VAL A 709 -31.83 15.84 -25.66
C VAL A 709 -31.45 14.70 -24.70
N LYS A 710 -32.33 14.42 -23.73
CA LYS A 710 -32.20 13.32 -22.75
C LYS A 710 -32.78 12.02 -23.27
#